data_AF-A6R1A9-F1
#
_entry.id   AF-A6R1A9-F1
#
_cell.length_a   1.000
_cell.length_b   1.000
_cell.length_c   1.000
_cell.angle_alpha   90.00
_cell.angle_beta   90.00
_cell.angle_gamma   90.00
#
_symmetry.space_group_name_H-M   'P 1'
#
loop_
_entity.id
_entity.type
_entity.pdbx_description
1 polymer ?
#
loop_
_entity_poly.entity_id
_entity_poly.type
_entity_poly.pdbx_seq_one_letter_code
_entity_poly.pdbx_strand_id
1 'polypeptide(L)'
;MDATTIYDLYDLAELGLGGAAPTIKGLPQRIDELRLSGCSQKVAWSKLGAIAYVSPDGQKVLLRYLHCSPIDGKWTLSEESPINQIADIHGGHAMVHLLWNESGSELAIVDSCGRISVVTIMMALNTVNPTRQASMDADDDWSQPVGLMWLNLNRPLFGFHKATRANDRWNYPAYRRRPLGPLHPANKPGLVVVTKSGHIKLIYQNPDSRWAEISTELKAVGYLDGLLTHAALAPAEGNGISIAAYSTYGKLYFYRIQVKWDPPEWDLTMKPGGGPVAFPTPAFQILHTKTEILSAIFHPQAHDVDYITGFPSPNGSIYNLTHLEIITAPQAVPGTQAATGPCIIAVASIPAQSQLGQPPPSGPSSILVRWQLDTMAQSLHPNFDNVVSKNTASSPKPKIIFRKLDDIYFDRYVVSIDYMEAGSVLAITQDDSSISFFEARSMRPITENEDDNIVTSMPNAGFTFPIDASAALALGYVRACGSDASADDILTVIVRQLNPGAETFVTEVYSILFMSVDFTEHDKLVNHQSIQKGLTMQAMLGFRSRFQPRTSSSAVSWIILNIRQIMVLLLTFSHYLKSGRDFTPSEPEALHMILGNIKWILDLAKYLVNDLFEIEDTIPPDRNLFSLPSKTYESPSLILVLSSVPRSFLRHIFRYLSRFPLAFKAASNLSGESYQLFASINNTIEQSSLKPDVCEKMLTHIDSLVTRSYEAAGFGNAERNAPEREMLITCSIPPVLQPAVMSILTETMPLIVRSEVDRMALALYDYSWLGIGDDKRTELFKRTHDVDILKKNVNKLPDPTVAKRRCVRCCEVSEDTWLPRSASMYRLIGKIGVLRTCVCGGTFAMENVEALDRLPLPVYR
;
A
#
# COMPACT_ATOMS: atom_id res chain seq x y z
N MET A 1 -2.16 0.85 -10.78
CA MET A 1 -1.50 1.32 -12.02
C MET A 1 -2.19 2.64 -12.37
N ASP A 2 -1.58 3.78 -12.04
CA ASP A 2 -2.34 4.93 -11.54
C ASP A 2 -2.43 6.07 -12.57
N ALA A 3 -3.06 5.82 -13.72
CA ALA A 3 -3.42 6.88 -14.67
C ALA A 3 -4.65 7.65 -14.13
N THR A 4 -4.42 8.55 -13.17
CA THR A 4 -5.51 9.22 -12.43
C THR A 4 -6.19 10.36 -13.19
N THR A 5 -5.55 10.89 -14.23
CA THR A 5 -5.91 12.18 -14.83
C THR A 5 -6.78 12.08 -16.11
N ILE A 6 -6.96 10.86 -16.65
CA ILE A 6 -7.85 10.61 -17.80
C ILE A 6 -9.32 10.93 -17.45
N TYR A 7 -9.70 10.66 -16.19
CA TYR A 7 -11.08 10.79 -15.73
C TYR A 7 -11.57 12.25 -15.66
N ASP A 8 -10.70 13.25 -15.80
CA ASP A 8 -11.07 14.67 -15.90
C ASP A 8 -11.58 15.06 -17.30
N LEU A 9 -11.38 14.22 -18.33
CA LEU A 9 -11.80 14.46 -19.72
C LEU A 9 -13.17 13.86 -20.08
N TYR A 10 -13.73 13.01 -19.21
CA TYR A 10 -14.86 12.15 -19.52
C TYR A 10 -15.89 12.14 -18.40
N ASP A 11 -17.17 12.03 -18.77
CA ASP A 11 -18.26 11.95 -17.80
C ASP A 11 -18.10 10.65 -16.98
N LEU A 12 -17.94 10.76 -15.65
CA LEU A 12 -17.64 9.63 -14.75
C LEU A 12 -18.69 8.50 -14.77
N ALA A 13 -19.85 8.74 -15.39
CA ALA A 13 -20.86 7.73 -15.71
C ALA A 13 -20.32 6.62 -16.64
N GLU A 14 -19.29 6.88 -17.44
CA GLU A 14 -18.70 5.91 -18.39
C GLU A 14 -17.57 5.04 -17.79
N LEU A 15 -17.40 5.04 -16.46
CA LEU A 15 -16.57 4.03 -15.75
C LEU A 15 -17.09 2.59 -15.86
N GLY A 16 -18.26 2.38 -16.48
CA GLY A 16 -18.75 1.07 -16.89
C GLY A 16 -17.88 0.47 -18.01
N LEU A 17 -17.47 -0.79 -17.86
CA LEU A 17 -16.53 -1.51 -18.75
C LEU A 17 -17.14 -1.84 -20.13
N GLY A 18 -17.49 -0.82 -20.91
CA GLY A 18 -17.97 -0.91 -22.29
C GLY A 18 -16.99 -0.27 -23.26
N GLY A 19 -16.64 -0.98 -24.34
CA GLY A 19 -15.65 -0.52 -25.32
C GLY A 19 -16.15 0.54 -26.31
N ALA A 20 -16.80 1.60 -25.84
CA ALA A 20 -17.09 2.78 -26.64
C ALA A 20 -15.94 3.80 -26.48
N ALA A 21 -15.46 4.36 -27.59
CA ALA A 21 -14.50 5.46 -27.54
C ALA A 21 -15.23 6.73 -27.05
N PRO A 22 -14.87 7.29 -25.88
CA PRO A 22 -15.62 8.37 -25.28
C PRO A 22 -15.39 9.70 -26.04
N THR A 23 -16.46 10.48 -26.22
CA THR A 23 -16.37 11.77 -26.92
C THR A 23 -15.81 12.85 -26.01
N ILE A 24 -14.69 13.47 -26.42
CA ILE A 24 -13.93 14.45 -25.64
C ILE A 24 -14.74 15.75 -25.43
N LYS A 25 -15.51 15.83 -24.34
CA LYS A 25 -16.06 17.08 -23.81
C LYS A 25 -15.11 17.63 -22.75
N GLY A 26 -14.64 18.86 -22.90
CA GLY A 26 -13.88 19.54 -21.85
C GLY A 26 -12.35 19.58 -22.02
N LEU A 27 -11.76 18.97 -23.06
CA LEU A 27 -10.31 19.10 -23.32
C LEU A 27 -9.81 20.57 -23.38
N PRO A 28 -10.50 21.54 -24.03
CA PRO A 28 -10.10 22.94 -23.95
C PRO A 28 -10.01 23.47 -22.52
N GLN A 29 -11.01 23.18 -21.69
CA GLN A 29 -11.01 23.54 -20.28
C GLN A 29 -9.87 22.84 -19.53
N ARG A 30 -9.62 21.55 -19.78
CA ARG A 30 -8.56 20.79 -19.10
C ARG A 30 -7.17 21.32 -19.44
N ILE A 31 -6.90 21.63 -20.71
CA ILE A 31 -5.63 22.22 -21.14
C ILE A 31 -5.44 23.60 -20.52
N ASP A 32 -6.48 24.43 -20.44
CA ASP A 32 -6.39 25.74 -19.79
C ASP A 32 -6.23 25.65 -18.26
N GLU A 33 -6.87 24.69 -17.58
CA GLU A 33 -6.61 24.39 -16.16
C GLU A 33 -5.14 24.01 -15.91
N LEU A 34 -4.59 23.11 -16.73
CA LEU A 34 -3.19 22.67 -16.66
C LEU A 34 -2.20 23.83 -16.91
N ARG A 35 -2.58 24.86 -17.68
CA ARG A 35 -1.72 26.03 -17.93
C ARG A 35 -1.67 27.02 -16.77
N LEU A 36 -2.79 27.16 -16.07
CA LEU A 36 -2.96 28.15 -15.01
C LEU A 36 -2.24 27.74 -13.72
N SER A 37 -2.27 26.45 -13.37
CA SER A 37 -1.54 25.92 -12.21
C SER A 37 -1.06 24.48 -12.41
N GLY A 38 0.20 24.23 -12.02
CA GLY A 38 0.74 22.88 -11.83
C GLY A 38 0.03 22.08 -10.72
N CYS A 39 -0.77 22.73 -9.87
CA CYS A 39 -1.62 22.08 -8.88
C CYS A 39 -3.09 22.11 -9.32
N SER A 40 -3.45 21.16 -10.21
CA SER A 40 -4.77 21.05 -10.83
C SER A 40 -5.26 19.59 -10.94
N GLN A 41 -4.87 18.73 -9.99
CA GLN A 41 -5.19 17.29 -9.96
C GLN A 41 -6.52 17.08 -9.23
N LYS A 42 -7.60 16.83 -9.98
CA LYS A 42 -8.94 16.65 -9.43
C LYS A 42 -9.27 15.21 -9.05
N VAL A 43 -8.41 14.24 -9.40
CA VAL A 43 -8.55 12.82 -9.05
C VAL A 43 -7.21 12.31 -8.50
N ALA A 44 -7.22 11.63 -7.35
CA ALA A 44 -6.02 11.11 -6.71
C ALA A 44 -6.27 9.73 -6.06
N TRP A 45 -5.39 8.76 -6.36
CA TRP A 45 -5.48 7.39 -5.82
C TRP A 45 -4.51 7.20 -4.65
N SER A 46 -5.04 6.73 -3.52
CA SER A 46 -4.30 6.36 -2.33
C SER A 46 -3.69 4.96 -2.46
N LYS A 47 -2.45 4.80 -1.97
CA LYS A 47 -1.84 3.47 -1.73
C LYS A 47 -2.67 2.55 -0.83
N LEU A 48 -3.64 3.04 -0.05
CA LEU A 48 -4.57 2.21 0.74
C LEU A 48 -5.74 1.63 -0.09
N GLY A 49 -5.91 2.09 -1.33
CA GLY A 49 -6.98 1.69 -2.26
C GLY A 49 -8.13 2.69 -2.43
N ALA A 50 -8.13 3.80 -1.67
CA ALA A 50 -9.15 4.85 -1.79
C ALA A 50 -8.86 5.80 -2.97
N ILE A 51 -9.86 6.05 -3.80
CA ILE A 51 -9.85 7.02 -4.90
C ILE A 51 -10.61 8.24 -4.41
N ALA A 52 -9.93 9.40 -4.35
CA ALA A 52 -10.57 10.69 -4.07
C ALA A 52 -10.74 11.47 -5.37
N TYR A 53 -11.87 12.14 -5.55
CA TYR A 53 -12.05 13.05 -6.67
C TYR A 53 -12.93 14.26 -6.31
N VAL A 54 -12.75 15.35 -7.05
CA VAL A 54 -13.56 16.57 -6.96
C VAL A 54 -14.82 16.41 -7.83
N SER A 55 -15.98 16.82 -7.33
CA SER A 55 -17.22 16.84 -8.12
C SER A 55 -17.18 17.87 -9.26
N PRO A 56 -17.97 17.70 -10.35
CA PRO A 56 -17.93 18.61 -11.50
C PRO A 56 -18.22 20.09 -11.20
N ASP A 57 -18.93 20.39 -10.11
CA ASP A 57 -19.21 21.75 -9.62
C ASP A 57 -18.07 22.35 -8.76
N GLY A 58 -17.03 21.56 -8.44
CA GLY A 58 -15.93 21.94 -7.57
C GLY A 58 -16.26 21.96 -6.07
N GLN A 59 -17.49 21.63 -5.66
CA GLN A 59 -17.99 21.88 -4.29
C GLN A 59 -17.88 20.67 -3.35
N LYS A 60 -17.58 19.47 -3.85
CA LYS A 60 -17.45 18.26 -3.03
C LYS A 60 -16.16 17.52 -3.37
N VAL A 61 -15.67 16.78 -2.38
CA VAL A 61 -14.68 15.72 -2.57
C VAL A 61 -15.36 14.40 -2.23
N LEU A 62 -15.27 13.46 -3.16
CA LEU A 62 -15.97 12.18 -3.14
C LEU A 62 -14.92 11.06 -3.05
N LEU A 63 -15.20 10.05 -2.22
CA LEU A 63 -14.37 8.87 -2.04
C LEU A 63 -15.04 7.65 -2.67
N ARG A 64 -14.25 6.86 -3.41
CA ARG A 64 -14.60 5.53 -3.92
C ARG A 64 -13.46 4.54 -3.68
N TYR A 65 -13.70 3.24 -3.82
CA TYR A 65 -12.68 2.20 -3.69
C TYR A 65 -13.07 0.95 -4.49
N LEU A 66 -12.08 0.15 -4.91
CA LEU A 66 -12.33 -1.18 -5.45
C LEU A 66 -12.69 -2.15 -4.32
N HIS A 67 -13.71 -2.96 -4.52
CA HIS A 67 -14.10 -4.00 -3.56
C HIS A 67 -14.66 -5.24 -4.24
N CYS A 68 -14.54 -6.37 -3.55
CA CYS A 68 -15.19 -7.62 -3.87
C CYS A 68 -16.62 -7.62 -3.31
N SER A 69 -17.59 -8.01 -4.14
CA SER A 69 -19.00 -8.18 -3.76
C SER A 69 -19.18 -9.42 -2.86
N PRO A 70 -19.85 -9.30 -1.70
CA PRO A 70 -20.12 -10.45 -0.83
C PRO A 70 -21.11 -11.45 -1.44
N ILE A 71 -21.90 -11.04 -2.44
CA ILE A 71 -22.99 -11.84 -3.03
C ILE A 71 -22.46 -12.81 -4.07
N ASP A 72 -21.57 -12.35 -4.96
CA ASP A 72 -21.13 -13.07 -6.16
C ASP A 72 -19.60 -12.97 -6.42
N GLY A 73 -18.83 -12.43 -5.47
CA GLY A 73 -17.36 -12.40 -5.51
C GLY A 73 -16.76 -11.47 -6.56
N LYS A 74 -17.59 -10.78 -7.36
CA LYS A 74 -17.11 -9.90 -8.42
C LYS A 74 -16.51 -8.63 -7.84
N TRP A 75 -15.41 -8.19 -8.42
CA TRP A 75 -14.80 -6.91 -8.09
C TRP A 75 -15.51 -5.76 -8.82
N THR A 76 -15.92 -4.72 -8.09
CA THR A 76 -16.59 -3.52 -8.58
C THR A 76 -16.06 -2.26 -7.87
N LEU A 77 -16.33 -1.09 -8.45
CA LEU A 77 -16.11 0.18 -7.79
C LEU A 77 -17.24 0.43 -6.78
N SER A 78 -16.92 1.03 -5.63
CA SER A 78 -17.93 1.37 -4.61
C SER A 78 -18.85 2.51 -5.05
N GLU A 79 -19.97 2.65 -4.35
CA GLU A 79 -20.75 3.88 -4.35
C GLU A 79 -19.94 5.08 -3.84
N GLU A 80 -20.43 6.28 -4.14
CA GLU A 80 -19.79 7.55 -3.76
C GLU A 80 -19.97 7.82 -2.26
N SER A 81 -18.87 8.09 -1.57
CA SER A 81 -18.89 8.49 -0.16
C SER A 81 -18.35 9.92 -0.03
N PRO A 82 -19.20 10.94 0.19
CA PRO A 82 -18.76 12.33 0.27
C PRO A 82 -17.95 12.61 1.54
N ILE A 83 -16.94 13.47 1.41
CA ILE A 83 -16.29 14.10 2.57
C ILE A 83 -17.21 15.22 3.07
N ASN A 84 -17.86 14.98 4.20
CA ASN A 84 -18.87 15.89 4.77
C ASN A 84 -18.30 17.29 5.04
N GLN A 85 -19.12 18.31 4.77
CA GLN A 85 -18.86 19.74 5.07
C GLN A 85 -17.60 20.35 4.42
N ILE A 86 -17.04 19.73 3.37
CA ILE A 86 -15.80 20.22 2.75
C ILE A 86 -15.96 21.63 2.13
N ALA A 87 -17.10 21.93 1.50
CA ALA A 87 -17.41 23.27 1.00
C ALA A 87 -17.45 24.31 2.13
N ASP A 88 -18.07 23.98 3.27
CA ASP A 88 -18.17 24.90 4.42
C ASP A 88 -16.80 25.14 5.08
N ILE A 89 -15.98 24.09 5.22
CA ILE A 89 -14.59 24.16 5.70
C ILE A 89 -13.76 25.09 4.81
N HIS A 90 -14.04 25.10 3.52
CA HIS A 90 -13.43 25.96 2.51
C HIS A 90 -14.36 27.10 2.05
N GLY A 91 -15.26 27.61 2.90
CA GLY A 91 -16.01 28.85 2.66
C GLY A 91 -16.76 28.99 1.31
N GLY A 92 -17.11 27.89 0.65
CA GLY A 92 -17.74 27.85 -0.68
C GLY A 92 -16.79 27.93 -1.89
N HIS A 93 -15.47 28.01 -1.68
CA HIS A 93 -14.48 28.03 -2.76
C HIS A 93 -14.39 26.67 -3.47
N ALA A 94 -14.04 26.68 -4.75
CA ALA A 94 -13.93 25.46 -5.54
C ALA A 94 -12.66 24.67 -5.19
N MET A 95 -12.76 23.35 -5.06
CA MET A 95 -11.62 22.46 -4.87
C MET A 95 -10.86 22.31 -6.20
N VAL A 96 -9.53 22.44 -6.19
CA VAL A 96 -8.71 22.44 -7.41
C VAL A 96 -7.62 21.37 -7.43
N HIS A 97 -7.16 20.89 -6.27
CA HIS A 97 -6.08 19.89 -6.20
C HIS A 97 -6.23 18.94 -5.01
N LEU A 98 -5.94 17.66 -5.25
CA LEU A 98 -5.97 16.56 -4.30
C LEU A 98 -4.61 15.85 -4.31
N LEU A 99 -4.00 15.65 -3.13
CA LEU A 99 -2.70 14.97 -3.03
C LEU A 99 -2.61 14.02 -1.82
N TRP A 100 -2.49 12.72 -2.08
CA TRP A 100 -2.23 11.71 -1.05
C TRP A 100 -0.76 11.70 -0.59
N ASN A 101 -0.53 11.39 0.68
CA ASN A 101 0.80 11.21 1.26
C ASN A 101 1.45 9.86 0.87
N GLU A 102 2.75 9.68 1.18
CA GLU A 102 3.52 8.47 0.81
C GLU A 102 2.90 7.17 1.34
N SER A 103 2.17 7.20 2.46
CA SER A 103 1.47 6.04 3.03
C SER A 103 0.03 5.88 2.55
N GLY A 104 -0.48 6.77 1.70
CA GLY A 104 -1.88 6.82 1.27
C GLY A 104 -2.89 7.10 2.38
N SER A 105 -2.44 7.46 3.58
CA SER A 105 -3.32 7.62 4.75
C SER A 105 -3.81 9.05 4.94
N GLU A 106 -3.20 10.04 4.30
CA GLU A 106 -3.58 11.45 4.44
C GLU A 106 -3.72 12.10 3.08
N LEU A 107 -4.78 12.89 2.92
CA LEU A 107 -5.12 13.63 1.72
C LEU A 107 -5.06 15.12 2.02
N ALA A 108 -4.24 15.85 1.29
CA ALA A 108 -4.33 17.31 1.21
C ALA A 108 -5.43 17.66 0.18
N ILE A 109 -6.30 18.59 0.57
CA ILE A 109 -7.38 19.14 -0.26
C ILE A 109 -7.14 20.65 -0.36
N VAL A 110 -7.03 21.15 -1.59
CA VAL A 110 -6.65 22.55 -1.88
C VAL A 110 -7.77 23.24 -2.63
N ASP A 111 -8.14 24.45 -2.20
CA ASP A 111 -9.10 25.30 -2.89
C ASP A 111 -8.47 26.33 -3.84
N SER A 112 -9.32 26.98 -4.64
CA SER A 112 -8.94 27.99 -5.62
C SER A 112 -8.17 29.18 -5.04
N CYS A 113 -8.38 29.51 -3.77
CA CYS A 113 -7.77 30.65 -3.08
C CYS A 113 -6.56 30.25 -2.21
N GLY A 114 -6.10 29.00 -2.34
CA GLY A 114 -4.84 28.52 -1.80
C GLY A 114 -4.88 27.94 -0.39
N ARG A 115 -6.06 27.79 0.21
CA ARG A 115 -6.20 27.21 1.55
C ARG A 115 -6.24 25.69 1.47
N ILE A 116 -5.68 25.04 2.49
CA ILE A 116 -5.40 23.60 2.50
C ILE A 116 -6.04 22.94 3.73
N SER A 117 -7.00 22.03 3.51
CA SER A 117 -7.39 21.10 4.57
C SER A 117 -6.61 19.78 4.42
N VAL A 118 -6.45 19.05 5.52
CA VAL A 118 -5.87 17.71 5.53
C VAL A 118 -6.84 16.78 6.24
N VAL A 119 -7.15 15.65 5.60
CA VAL A 119 -7.99 14.59 6.15
C VAL A 119 -7.24 13.25 6.20
N THR A 120 -7.59 12.36 7.12
CA THR A 120 -6.86 11.09 7.33
C THR A 120 -7.76 9.85 7.37
N ILE A 121 -7.34 8.80 6.66
CA ILE A 121 -7.91 7.43 6.70
C ILE A 121 -7.30 6.68 7.89
N MET A 122 -8.10 6.57 8.95
CA MET A 122 -7.71 5.85 10.18
C MET A 122 -8.02 4.36 10.10
N MET A 123 -9.30 4.01 9.93
CA MET A 123 -9.81 2.64 10.08
C MET A 123 -10.62 2.11 8.88
N ALA A 124 -11.12 2.98 8.00
CA ALA A 124 -11.92 2.60 6.86
C ALA A 124 -11.76 3.58 5.68
N LEU A 125 -11.74 3.07 4.44
CA LEU A 125 -11.39 3.84 3.23
C LEU A 125 -12.35 5.01 2.94
N ASN A 126 -13.63 4.85 3.25
CA ASN A 126 -14.69 5.84 3.04
C ASN A 126 -15.02 6.64 4.33
N THR A 127 -14.13 6.66 5.31
CA THR A 127 -14.34 7.44 6.54
C THR A 127 -13.05 8.14 6.93
N VAL A 128 -13.01 9.43 6.64
CA VAL A 128 -11.86 10.31 6.89
C VAL A 128 -12.13 11.25 8.05
N ASN A 129 -11.07 11.62 8.77
CA ASN A 129 -11.15 12.58 9.88
C ASN A 129 -10.32 13.82 9.52
N PRO A 130 -10.82 15.06 9.72
CA PRO A 130 -10.02 16.26 9.49
C PRO A 130 -8.91 16.36 10.54
N THR A 131 -7.67 16.56 10.07
CA THR A 131 -6.49 16.81 10.93
C THR A 131 -5.97 18.24 10.82
N ARG A 132 -6.20 18.93 9.69
CA ARG A 132 -5.93 20.36 9.48
C ARG A 132 -7.15 21.03 8.84
N GLN A 133 -7.53 22.20 9.33
CA GLN A 133 -8.62 23.01 8.76
C GLN A 133 -8.07 24.05 7.77
N ALA A 134 -8.81 24.33 6.70
CA ALA A 134 -8.44 25.35 5.72
C ALA A 134 -8.49 26.79 6.28
N SER A 135 -9.27 27.02 7.33
CA SER A 135 -9.33 28.27 8.11
C SER A 135 -8.01 28.68 8.78
N MET A 136 -7.00 27.81 8.78
CA MET A 136 -5.65 28.14 9.24
C MET A 136 -4.86 28.97 8.22
N ASP A 137 -5.28 28.98 6.95
CA ASP A 137 -4.64 29.74 5.87
C ASP A 137 -5.36 31.06 5.62
N ALA A 138 -4.63 32.03 5.07
CA ALA A 138 -5.23 33.26 4.57
C ALA A 138 -6.03 32.99 3.28
N ASP A 139 -7.14 33.70 3.12
CA ASP A 139 -7.95 33.69 1.90
C ASP A 139 -7.31 34.65 0.87
N ASP A 140 -6.33 34.13 0.13
CA ASP A 140 -5.44 34.92 -0.73
C ASP A 140 -4.99 34.12 -1.97
N ASP A 141 -5.53 34.48 -3.15
CA ASP A 141 -5.18 33.89 -4.45
C ASP A 141 -3.67 33.94 -4.77
N TRP A 142 -2.91 34.86 -4.17
CA TRP A 142 -1.45 34.93 -4.33
C TRP A 142 -0.73 33.81 -3.55
N SER A 143 -1.38 33.24 -2.54
CA SER A 143 -0.92 32.09 -1.76
C SER A 143 -1.21 30.73 -2.44
N GLN A 144 -2.02 30.72 -3.51
CA GLN A 144 -2.40 29.52 -4.26
C GLN A 144 -1.19 28.61 -4.56
N PRO A 145 -1.24 27.31 -4.16
CA PRO A 145 -0.20 26.35 -4.52
C PRO A 145 -0.04 26.19 -6.03
N VAL A 146 1.21 26.17 -6.47
CA VAL A 146 1.64 25.82 -7.83
C VAL A 146 2.59 24.62 -7.85
N GLY A 147 3.04 24.19 -6.67
CA GLY A 147 3.73 22.91 -6.43
C GLY A 147 3.50 22.42 -5.01
N LEU A 148 3.30 21.12 -4.85
CA LEU A 148 3.01 20.45 -3.57
C LEU A 148 3.81 19.14 -3.46
N MET A 149 4.37 18.85 -2.28
CA MET A 149 5.12 17.61 -2.03
C MET A 149 5.06 17.20 -0.56
N TRP A 150 4.57 16.00 -0.28
CA TRP A 150 4.66 15.40 1.05
C TRP A 150 6.10 15.03 1.42
N LEU A 151 6.48 15.19 2.69
CA LEU A 151 7.73 14.68 3.23
C LEU A 151 7.72 13.14 3.25
N ASN A 152 8.86 12.54 2.98
CA ASN A 152 9.03 11.09 3.08
C ASN A 152 9.05 10.63 4.54
N LEU A 153 8.49 9.45 4.79
CA LEU A 153 8.62 8.77 6.09
C LEU A 153 10.04 8.20 6.23
N ASN A 154 10.60 8.25 7.44
CA ASN A 154 11.93 7.70 7.75
C ASN A 154 11.88 6.16 7.90
N ARG A 155 11.46 5.46 6.85
CA ARG A 155 11.31 4.00 6.80
C ARG A 155 12.11 3.40 5.63
N PRO A 156 12.89 2.31 5.82
CA PRO A 156 13.59 1.66 4.72
C PRO A 156 12.60 1.09 3.70
N LEU A 157 12.77 1.43 2.42
CA LEU A 157 11.95 0.94 1.32
C LEU A 157 12.58 -0.30 0.70
N PHE A 158 11.75 -1.30 0.38
CA PHE A 158 12.13 -2.49 -0.36
C PHE A 158 11.57 -2.40 -1.78
N GLY A 159 12.37 -2.80 -2.77
CA GLY A 159 11.99 -2.70 -4.18
C GLY A 159 12.58 -3.80 -5.05
N PHE A 160 12.00 -3.95 -6.24
CA PHE A 160 12.39 -4.91 -7.27
C PHE A 160 12.52 -4.15 -8.59
N HIS A 161 13.74 -4.04 -9.11
CA HIS A 161 14.00 -3.19 -10.27
C HIS A 161 13.60 -3.86 -11.59
N LYS A 162 13.95 -5.14 -11.76
CA LYS A 162 13.59 -5.98 -12.91
C LYS A 162 13.55 -7.45 -12.51
N ALA A 163 12.84 -8.27 -13.25
CA ALA A 163 13.00 -9.73 -13.26
C ALA A 163 13.94 -10.13 -14.41
N THR A 164 14.71 -11.21 -14.22
CA THR A 164 15.61 -11.75 -15.25
C THR A 164 15.51 -13.27 -15.33
N ARG A 165 15.19 -13.83 -16.50
CA ARG A 165 15.08 -15.27 -16.75
C ARG A 165 16.46 -15.87 -16.99
N ALA A 166 16.78 -16.96 -16.29
CA ALA A 166 17.96 -17.78 -16.54
C ALA A 166 17.61 -19.25 -16.24
N ASN A 167 18.03 -20.17 -17.12
CA ASN A 167 17.69 -21.61 -17.02
C ASN A 167 16.17 -21.84 -16.84
N ASP A 168 15.37 -21.19 -17.68
CA ASP A 168 13.89 -21.21 -17.67
C ASP A 168 13.24 -20.83 -16.32
N ARG A 169 13.95 -20.08 -15.47
CA ARG A 169 13.44 -19.56 -14.18
C ARG A 169 13.64 -18.07 -14.07
N TRP A 170 12.61 -17.37 -13.60
CA TRP A 170 12.67 -15.94 -13.31
C TRP A 170 13.39 -15.67 -11.98
N ASN A 171 14.34 -14.75 -12.01
CA ASN A 171 15.06 -14.25 -10.83
C ASN A 171 14.67 -12.80 -10.57
N TYR A 172 14.37 -12.46 -9.32
CA TYR A 172 13.82 -11.16 -8.95
C TYR A 172 14.70 -10.48 -7.89
N PRO A 173 15.81 -9.81 -8.28
CA PRO A 173 16.73 -9.17 -7.35
C PRO A 173 16.05 -8.06 -6.54
N ALA A 174 15.89 -8.32 -5.24
CA ALA A 174 15.43 -7.36 -4.26
C ALA A 174 16.55 -6.37 -3.88
N TYR A 175 16.20 -5.10 -3.70
CA TYR A 175 17.08 -4.10 -3.11
C TYR A 175 16.38 -3.38 -1.96
N ARG A 176 17.18 -2.85 -1.03
CA ARG A 176 16.73 -2.04 0.11
C ARG A 176 17.44 -0.69 0.05
N ARG A 177 16.69 0.39 0.20
CA ARG A 177 17.24 1.76 0.25
C ARG A 177 16.60 2.58 1.36
N ARG A 178 17.25 3.69 1.72
CA ARG A 178 16.64 4.73 2.54
C ARG A 178 15.95 5.75 1.64
N PRO A 179 14.81 6.33 2.03
CA PRO A 179 14.21 7.41 1.29
C PRO A 179 15.11 8.65 1.34
N LEU A 180 15.10 9.42 0.25
CA LEU A 180 15.72 10.74 0.23
C LEU A 180 14.90 11.69 1.10
N GLY A 181 15.58 12.64 1.76
CA GLY A 181 14.90 13.64 2.57
C GLY A 181 14.21 14.74 1.74
N PRO A 182 13.47 15.65 2.39
CA PRO A 182 13.49 15.87 3.83
C PRO A 182 12.67 14.85 4.62
N LEU A 183 13.20 14.44 5.77
CA LEU A 183 12.53 13.54 6.72
C LEU A 183 12.21 14.34 8.01
N HIS A 184 11.03 14.13 8.59
CA HIS A 184 10.68 14.67 9.91
C HIS A 184 11.32 13.80 11.01
N PRO A 185 12.05 14.35 12.02
CA PRO A 185 12.74 13.56 13.03
C PRO A 185 11.83 12.60 13.81
N ALA A 186 10.66 13.10 14.25
CA ALA A 186 9.63 12.30 14.91
C ALA A 186 8.76 11.43 13.95
N ASN A 187 9.14 11.29 12.67
CA ASN A 187 8.40 10.58 11.63
C ASN A 187 6.93 11.02 11.49
N LYS A 188 6.67 12.32 11.63
CA LYS A 188 5.36 12.94 11.49
C LYS A 188 5.14 13.49 10.07
N PRO A 189 3.87 13.65 9.64
CA PRO A 189 3.53 14.26 8.36
C PRO A 189 4.08 15.68 8.20
N GLY A 190 4.42 16.03 6.96
CA GLY A 190 4.70 17.40 6.55
C GLY A 190 4.49 17.57 5.05
N LEU A 191 4.04 18.75 4.66
CA LEU A 191 3.68 19.12 3.30
C LEU A 191 4.45 20.39 2.92
N VAL A 192 5.25 20.29 1.87
CA VAL A 192 5.97 21.41 1.27
C VAL A 192 5.08 22.01 0.20
N VAL A 193 4.95 23.34 0.20
CA VAL A 193 4.11 24.10 -0.72
C VAL A 193 4.98 25.18 -1.38
N VAL A 194 4.86 25.33 -2.70
CA VAL A 194 5.35 26.52 -3.42
C VAL A 194 4.13 27.31 -3.90
N THR A 195 4.08 28.60 -3.56
CA THR A 195 2.96 29.47 -3.89
C THR A 195 3.16 30.20 -5.22
N LYS A 196 2.06 30.65 -5.82
CA LYS A 196 2.01 31.57 -6.96
C LYS A 196 2.90 32.80 -6.73
N SER A 197 2.87 33.35 -5.52
CA SER A 197 3.71 34.46 -5.02
C SER A 197 5.18 34.12 -4.72
N GLY A 198 5.70 32.96 -5.15
CA GLY A 198 7.13 32.66 -5.03
C GLY A 198 7.63 32.37 -3.61
N HIS A 199 6.74 32.01 -2.69
CA HIS A 199 7.12 31.57 -1.35
C HIS A 199 7.19 30.04 -1.28
N ILE A 200 8.10 29.52 -0.44
CA ILE A 200 8.08 28.13 0.02
C ILE A 200 7.54 28.08 1.44
N LYS A 201 6.58 27.19 1.68
CA LYS A 201 6.08 26.83 3.01
C LYS A 201 6.43 25.38 3.33
N LEU A 202 6.65 25.09 4.60
CA LEU A 202 6.58 23.74 5.16
C LEU A 202 5.52 23.74 6.25
N ILE A 203 4.40 23.06 5.96
CA ILE A 203 3.28 22.84 6.87
C ILE A 203 3.50 21.45 7.48
N TYR A 204 3.71 21.34 8.78
CA TYR A 204 4.12 20.08 9.41
C TYR A 204 3.38 19.79 10.71
N GLN A 205 3.23 18.52 11.05
CA GLN A 205 2.56 18.07 12.25
C GLN A 205 3.58 17.81 13.37
N ASN A 206 3.39 18.46 14.52
CA ASN A 206 4.21 18.25 15.72
C ASN A 206 3.96 16.86 16.36
N PRO A 207 4.83 16.39 17.27
CA PRO A 207 4.63 15.15 18.03
C PRO A 207 3.26 15.07 18.75
N ASP A 208 2.73 16.19 19.22
CA ASP A 208 1.39 16.31 19.84
C ASP A 208 0.22 16.31 18.85
N SER A 209 0.50 16.15 17.56
CA SER A 209 -0.43 16.15 16.43
C SER A 209 -1.02 17.50 16.04
N ARG A 210 -0.55 18.63 16.60
CA ARG A 210 -0.92 19.98 16.12
C ARG A 210 -0.07 20.39 14.92
N TRP A 211 -0.70 21.08 13.96
CA TRP A 211 -0.01 21.60 12.79
C TRP A 211 0.67 22.94 13.06
N ALA A 212 1.84 23.14 12.45
CA ALA A 212 2.60 24.38 12.43
C ALA A 212 3.09 24.67 11.00
N GLU A 213 3.50 25.92 10.75
CA GLU A 213 4.04 26.35 9.45
C GLU A 213 5.35 27.13 9.65
N ILE A 214 6.29 26.93 8.73
CA ILE A 214 7.36 27.89 8.44
C ILE A 214 7.25 28.33 6.98
N SER A 215 7.67 29.56 6.68
CA SER A 215 7.64 30.13 5.33
C SER A 215 8.92 30.91 5.04
N THR A 216 9.34 30.96 3.78
CA THR A 216 10.46 31.77 3.29
C THR A 216 10.24 32.12 1.83
N GLU A 217 10.68 33.30 1.40
CA GLU A 217 10.61 33.72 0.00
C GLU A 217 11.69 32.98 -0.83
N LEU A 218 11.29 32.28 -1.91
CA LEU A 218 12.22 31.73 -2.91
C LEU A 218 12.67 32.80 -3.90
N LYS A 219 11.80 33.77 -4.13
CA LYS A 219 11.90 34.76 -5.21
C LYS A 219 11.11 36.00 -4.82
N ALA A 220 11.79 37.14 -4.71
CA ALA A 220 11.14 38.44 -4.61
C ALA A 220 10.26 38.70 -5.85
N VAL A 221 8.96 38.95 -5.63
CA VAL A 221 8.00 39.21 -6.72
C VAL A 221 8.20 40.63 -7.27
N GLY A 222 9.19 40.78 -8.14
CA GLY A 222 9.41 41.99 -8.93
C GLY A 222 8.53 42.05 -10.19
N TYR A 223 8.17 43.27 -10.61
CA TYR A 223 7.31 43.53 -11.78
C TYR A 223 7.77 42.84 -13.08
N LEU A 224 9.09 42.63 -13.25
CA LEU A 224 9.71 42.02 -14.43
C LEU A 224 9.77 40.48 -14.40
N ASP A 225 9.31 39.85 -13.33
CA ASP A 225 9.66 38.45 -13.01
C ASP A 225 8.46 37.50 -13.03
N GLY A 226 7.25 38.03 -12.86
CA GLY A 226 5.98 37.32 -13.05
C GLY A 226 5.64 36.34 -11.92
N LEU A 227 4.35 36.03 -11.82
CA LEU A 227 3.83 35.00 -10.93
C LEU A 227 4.34 33.63 -11.35
N LEU A 228 4.54 32.72 -10.38
CA LEU A 228 4.75 31.31 -10.70
C LEU A 228 3.42 30.69 -11.14
N THR A 229 3.47 29.78 -12.13
CA THR A 229 2.31 28.95 -12.51
C THR A 229 2.55 27.47 -12.22
N HIS A 230 3.80 27.02 -12.25
CA HIS A 230 4.15 25.63 -11.97
C HIS A 230 5.36 25.56 -11.04
N ALA A 231 5.38 24.60 -10.13
CA ALA A 231 6.57 24.17 -9.43
C ALA A 231 6.57 22.65 -9.22
N ALA A 232 7.60 21.99 -9.75
CA ALA A 232 7.92 20.60 -9.44
C ALA A 232 8.86 20.54 -8.25
N LEU A 233 8.61 19.63 -7.31
CA LEU A 233 9.46 19.40 -6.14
C LEU A 233 9.83 17.93 -6.09
N ALA A 234 11.10 17.64 -5.80
CA ALA A 234 11.54 16.27 -5.55
C ALA A 234 12.54 16.16 -4.39
N PRO A 235 12.51 15.06 -3.62
CA PRO A 235 13.49 14.74 -2.59
C PRO A 235 14.93 14.79 -3.10
N ALA A 236 15.86 15.31 -2.27
CA ALA A 236 17.26 15.46 -2.65
C ALA A 236 18.21 15.00 -1.52
N GLU A 237 19.42 14.61 -1.93
CA GLU A 237 20.49 14.24 -0.99
C GLU A 237 20.84 15.40 -0.05
N GLY A 238 21.14 15.05 1.20
CA GLY A 238 21.48 16.01 2.26
C GLY A 238 20.28 16.53 3.07
N ASN A 239 19.15 15.81 3.11
CA ASN A 239 17.88 16.25 3.71
C ASN A 239 17.31 17.51 3.03
N GLY A 240 17.39 17.52 1.69
CA GLY A 240 17.03 18.67 0.88
C GLY A 240 15.93 18.41 -0.13
N ILE A 241 15.55 19.45 -0.86
CA ILE A 241 14.54 19.47 -1.90
C ILE A 241 15.18 20.09 -3.14
N SER A 242 14.97 19.45 -4.28
CA SER A 242 15.17 20.06 -5.60
C SER A 242 13.83 20.65 -6.04
N ILE A 243 13.80 21.92 -6.42
CA ILE A 243 12.59 22.60 -6.89
C ILE A 243 12.87 23.21 -8.25
N ALA A 244 12.00 22.96 -9.22
CA ALA A 244 11.97 23.60 -10.51
C ALA A 244 10.68 24.41 -10.59
N ALA A 245 10.74 25.71 -10.85
CA ALA A 245 9.57 26.59 -10.86
C ALA A 245 9.53 27.43 -12.13
N TYR A 246 8.34 27.64 -12.69
CA TYR A 246 8.14 28.36 -13.93
C TYR A 246 7.19 29.56 -13.74
N SER A 247 7.51 30.71 -14.34
CA SER A 247 6.69 31.92 -14.25
C SER A 247 5.93 32.29 -15.53
N THR A 248 4.89 33.12 -15.38
CA THR A 248 4.07 33.67 -16.48
C THR A 248 4.86 34.39 -17.57
N TYR A 249 6.11 34.80 -17.30
CA TYR A 249 7.02 35.41 -18.29
C TYR A 249 8.05 34.43 -18.87
N GLY A 250 7.80 33.12 -18.79
CA GLY A 250 8.63 32.10 -19.43
C GLY A 250 9.99 31.89 -18.75
N LYS A 251 10.13 32.18 -17.46
CA LYS A 251 11.39 31.98 -16.71
C LYS A 251 11.33 30.69 -15.93
N LEU A 252 12.31 29.80 -16.13
CA LEU A 252 12.51 28.59 -15.34
C LEU A 252 13.58 28.86 -14.27
N TYR A 253 13.24 28.54 -13.03
CA TYR A 253 14.09 28.67 -11.86
C TYR A 253 14.35 27.26 -11.31
N PHE A 254 15.57 27.00 -10.85
CA PHE A 254 15.90 25.82 -10.07
C PHE A 254 16.50 26.22 -8.73
N TYR A 255 15.98 25.62 -7.68
CA TYR A 255 16.44 25.79 -6.31
C TYR A 255 16.87 24.45 -5.73
N ARG A 256 17.95 24.46 -4.95
CA ARG A 256 18.27 23.36 -4.03
C ARG A 256 18.22 23.90 -2.61
N ILE A 257 17.33 23.34 -1.80
CA ILE A 257 17.02 23.83 -0.45
C ILE A 257 17.27 22.70 0.53
N GLN A 258 17.82 23.00 1.70
CA GLN A 258 17.94 22.06 2.81
C GLN A 258 16.88 22.39 3.87
N VAL A 259 16.25 21.37 4.44
CA VAL A 259 15.45 21.52 5.66
C VAL A 259 16.30 21.03 6.82
N LYS A 260 16.58 21.92 7.77
CA LYS A 260 17.29 21.60 9.01
C LYS A 260 16.28 21.50 10.14
N TRP A 261 16.39 20.46 10.95
CA TRP A 261 15.56 20.28 12.13
C TRP A 261 16.41 20.46 13.39
N ASP A 262 15.87 21.13 14.39
CA ASP A 262 16.46 21.25 15.72
C ASP A 262 15.47 20.77 16.81
N PRO A 263 15.76 19.66 17.52
CA PRO A 263 16.88 18.75 17.29
C PRO A 263 16.76 17.92 15.99
N PRO A 264 17.87 17.45 15.41
CA PRO A 264 17.87 16.69 14.16
C PRO A 264 17.41 15.23 14.32
N GLU A 265 17.49 14.69 15.53
CA GLU A 265 16.97 13.37 15.90
C GLU A 265 16.00 13.52 17.07
N TRP A 266 14.94 12.70 17.09
CA TRP A 266 13.89 12.75 18.11
C TRP A 266 13.58 11.35 18.63
N ASP A 267 13.82 11.12 19.91
CA ASP A 267 13.43 9.88 20.60
C ASP A 267 12.56 10.21 21.82
N LEU A 268 11.56 9.36 22.04
CA LEU A 268 10.60 9.40 23.14
C LEU A 268 11.09 8.62 24.38
N THR A 269 12.27 7.97 24.32
CA THR A 269 12.86 7.32 25.50
C THR A 269 13.24 8.34 26.58
N MET A 270 12.36 8.52 27.56
CA MET A 270 12.59 9.43 28.68
C MET A 270 13.87 9.05 29.42
N LYS A 271 14.92 9.88 29.33
CA LYS A 271 16.03 9.82 30.27
C LYS A 271 15.51 10.18 31.67
N PRO A 272 15.68 9.32 32.69
CA PRO A 272 15.20 9.64 34.04
C PRO A 272 15.83 10.95 34.54
N GLY A 273 14.98 11.94 34.86
CA GLY A 273 15.42 13.26 35.34
C GLY A 273 15.56 14.36 34.26
N GLY A 274 15.22 14.11 33.00
CA GLY A 274 15.16 15.15 31.96
C GLY A 274 13.93 16.07 32.09
N GLY A 275 14.08 17.35 31.76
CA GLY A 275 12.97 18.28 31.58
C GLY A 275 12.12 17.98 30.34
N PRO A 276 11.08 18.77 30.04
CA PRO A 276 10.22 18.56 28.87
C PRO A 276 11.04 18.61 27.57
N VAL A 277 10.91 17.57 26.74
CA VAL A 277 11.61 17.48 25.46
C VAL A 277 10.98 18.48 24.49
N ALA A 278 11.77 19.40 23.92
CA ALA A 278 11.28 20.49 23.07
C ALA A 278 11.15 20.04 21.60
N PHE A 279 9.94 20.06 21.04
CA PHE A 279 9.62 19.48 19.73
C PHE A 279 10.56 19.92 18.59
N PRO A 280 10.85 19.04 17.61
CA PRO A 280 11.76 19.36 16.51
C PRO A 280 11.17 20.47 15.64
N THR A 281 11.91 21.57 15.51
CA THR A 281 11.51 22.73 14.70
C THR A 281 12.31 22.78 13.39
N PRO A 282 11.68 23.03 12.24
CA PRO A 282 12.37 23.12 10.96
C PRO A 282 12.85 24.55 10.67
N ALA A 283 13.88 24.65 9.83
CA ALA A 283 14.33 25.89 9.19
C ALA A 283 14.79 25.61 7.75
N PHE A 284 14.49 26.53 6.84
CA PHE A 284 14.97 26.46 5.45
C PHE A 284 16.38 27.03 5.30
N GLN A 285 17.20 26.38 4.47
CA GLN A 285 18.45 26.92 3.97
C GLN A 285 18.54 26.75 2.45
N ILE A 286 18.44 27.84 1.71
CA ILE A 286 18.62 27.84 0.24
C ILE A 286 20.12 27.68 -0.06
N LEU A 287 20.49 26.62 -0.77
CA LEU A 287 21.89 26.26 -1.06
C LEU A 287 22.34 26.70 -2.46
N HIS A 288 21.43 26.64 -3.44
CA HIS A 288 21.69 27.01 -4.82
C HIS A 288 20.42 27.55 -5.47
N THR A 289 20.58 28.58 -6.31
CA THR A 289 19.54 29.13 -7.17
C THR A 289 20.13 29.33 -8.56
N LYS A 290 19.38 28.94 -9.59
CA LYS A 290 19.74 29.17 -10.99
C LYS A 290 18.52 29.50 -11.82
N THR A 291 18.63 30.44 -12.75
CA THR A 291 17.54 30.90 -13.61
C THR A 291 17.91 30.74 -15.08
N GLU A 292 16.96 30.32 -15.89
CA GLU A 292 17.03 30.23 -17.35
C GLU A 292 15.79 30.94 -17.95
N ILE A 293 15.97 31.71 -19.02
CA ILE A 293 14.88 32.45 -19.68
C ILE A 293 14.47 31.64 -20.90
N LEU A 294 13.25 31.07 -20.89
CA LEU A 294 12.80 30.07 -21.86
C LEU A 294 12.00 30.65 -23.04
N SER A 295 11.98 31.97 -23.23
CA SER A 295 11.12 32.63 -24.24
C SER A 295 11.34 32.16 -25.69
N ALA A 296 12.45 31.49 -26.00
CA ALA A 296 12.75 30.90 -27.30
C ALA A 296 12.69 29.35 -27.35
N ILE A 297 12.42 28.66 -26.24
CA ILE A 297 12.56 27.19 -26.15
C ILE A 297 11.31 26.44 -26.65
N PHE A 298 10.13 27.02 -26.46
CA PHE A 298 8.85 26.45 -26.91
C PHE A 298 8.40 27.03 -28.27
N HIS A 299 9.35 27.20 -29.19
CA HIS A 299 9.11 27.63 -30.58
C HIS A 299 9.57 26.53 -31.55
N PRO A 300 8.89 26.34 -32.70
CA PRO A 300 9.38 25.47 -33.76
C PRO A 300 10.79 25.88 -34.21
N GLN A 301 11.59 24.92 -34.68
CA GLN A 301 12.85 25.26 -35.34
C GLN A 301 12.57 26.08 -36.61
N ALA A 302 13.48 26.99 -36.97
CA ALA A 302 13.26 27.97 -38.03
C ALA A 302 12.93 27.37 -39.42
N HIS A 303 13.17 26.09 -39.64
CA HIS A 303 12.82 25.38 -40.89
C HIS A 303 11.36 24.92 -40.99
N ASP A 304 10.60 24.82 -39.88
CA ASP A 304 9.18 24.42 -39.90
C ASP A 304 8.20 25.60 -39.98
N VAL A 305 8.71 26.84 -39.81
CA VAL A 305 7.88 28.06 -39.75
C VAL A 305 7.20 28.36 -41.09
N ASP A 306 7.80 27.92 -42.21
CA ASP A 306 7.28 28.14 -43.57
C ASP A 306 5.93 27.42 -43.86
N TYR A 307 5.55 26.43 -43.04
CA TYR A 307 4.26 25.72 -43.20
C TYR A 307 3.14 26.25 -42.29
N ILE A 308 3.45 27.04 -41.25
CA ILE A 308 2.45 27.54 -40.28
C ILE A 308 1.89 28.90 -40.73
N THR A 309 1.03 28.88 -41.74
CA THR A 309 0.33 30.10 -42.19
C THR A 309 -0.90 30.37 -41.31
N GLY A 310 -0.93 31.49 -40.58
CA GLY A 310 -2.14 31.91 -39.84
C GLY A 310 -1.99 32.91 -38.70
N PHE A 311 -0.81 33.07 -38.09
CA PHE A 311 -0.63 33.92 -36.90
C PHE A 311 0.32 35.10 -37.13
N PRO A 312 -0.09 36.36 -36.85
CA PRO A 312 0.83 37.48 -36.75
C PRO A 312 1.54 37.48 -35.38
N SER A 313 2.86 37.31 -35.37
CA SER A 313 3.67 37.60 -34.16
C SER A 313 3.78 39.11 -33.97
N PRO A 314 3.56 39.61 -32.75
CA PRO A 314 4.73 39.90 -31.91
C PRO A 314 4.58 39.41 -30.46
N ASN A 315 5.58 38.65 -30.00
CA ASN A 315 5.86 38.29 -28.59
C ASN A 315 5.04 37.17 -27.91
N GLY A 316 4.32 36.30 -28.63
CA GLY A 316 3.64 35.12 -28.05
C GLY A 316 4.28 33.78 -28.41
N SER A 317 4.50 32.89 -27.44
CA SER A 317 4.89 31.50 -27.72
C SER A 317 3.70 30.66 -28.20
N ILE A 318 3.93 29.77 -29.17
CA ILE A 318 2.88 28.92 -29.76
C ILE A 318 2.39 27.86 -28.75
N TYR A 319 3.31 27.36 -27.91
CA TYR A 319 3.00 26.41 -26.84
C TYR A 319 3.07 27.10 -25.48
N ASN A 320 2.22 26.66 -24.55
CA ASN A 320 2.19 27.09 -23.15
C ASN A 320 2.42 25.89 -22.24
N LEU A 321 3.21 26.06 -21.18
CA LEU A 321 3.50 25.00 -20.19
C LEU A 321 2.19 24.45 -19.60
N THR A 322 2.04 23.12 -19.63
CA THR A 322 0.92 22.35 -19.04
C THR A 322 1.36 21.35 -17.97
N HIS A 323 2.66 21.07 -17.86
CA HIS A 323 3.20 20.15 -16.86
C HIS A 323 4.70 20.41 -16.60
N LEU A 324 5.15 20.19 -15.37
CA LEU A 324 6.55 20.33 -14.94
C LEU A 324 6.84 19.25 -13.89
N GLU A 325 7.95 18.52 -14.03
CA GLU A 325 8.31 17.38 -13.18
C GLU A 325 9.83 17.30 -12.95
N ILE A 326 10.27 16.69 -11.83
CA ILE A 326 11.69 16.39 -11.56
C ILE A 326 11.90 14.90 -11.36
N ILE A 327 12.57 14.27 -12.32
CA ILE A 327 13.04 12.89 -12.19
C ILE A 327 14.36 12.89 -11.43
N THR A 328 14.32 12.37 -10.22
CA THR A 328 15.51 12.18 -9.38
C THR A 328 16.33 10.99 -9.84
N ALA A 329 17.63 11.07 -9.62
CA ALA A 329 18.53 9.96 -9.89
C ALA A 329 18.23 8.78 -8.96
N PRO A 330 17.98 7.56 -9.47
CA PRO A 330 18.10 6.36 -8.64
C PRO A 330 19.51 6.34 -8.05
N GLN A 331 19.62 6.15 -6.73
CA GLN A 331 20.92 5.94 -6.10
C GLN A 331 21.61 4.77 -6.80
N ALA A 332 22.86 4.99 -7.24
CA ALA A 332 23.57 4.05 -8.08
C ALA A 332 23.59 2.65 -7.43
N VAL A 333 23.20 1.64 -8.21
CA VAL A 333 23.39 0.24 -7.80
C VAL A 333 24.89 0.02 -7.58
N PRO A 334 25.33 -0.68 -6.53
CA PRO A 334 26.75 -0.96 -6.31
C PRO A 334 27.38 -1.59 -7.57
N GLY A 335 28.27 -0.84 -8.23
CA GLY A 335 28.95 -1.25 -9.47
C GLY A 335 28.66 -0.42 -10.73
N THR A 336 27.56 0.34 -10.80
CA THR A 336 27.26 1.18 -11.99
C THR A 336 27.84 2.59 -11.88
N GLN A 337 28.94 2.88 -12.59
CA GLN A 337 29.57 4.20 -12.63
C GLN A 337 28.86 5.17 -13.60
N ALA A 338 27.79 5.83 -13.16
CA ALA A 338 27.37 7.16 -13.64
C ALA A 338 26.20 7.70 -12.80
N ALA A 339 26.50 8.44 -11.72
CA ALA A 339 25.49 9.23 -11.04
C ALA A 339 25.24 10.55 -11.81
N THR A 340 24.47 10.49 -12.89
CA THR A 340 23.93 11.71 -13.52
C THR A 340 22.91 12.36 -12.58
N GLY A 341 22.92 13.69 -12.51
CA GLY A 341 22.05 14.46 -11.62
C GLY A 341 20.55 14.36 -11.97
N PRO A 342 19.68 15.13 -11.30
CA PRO A 342 18.26 15.15 -11.61
C PRO A 342 17.99 15.65 -13.03
N CYS A 343 16.88 15.21 -13.61
CA CYS A 343 16.37 15.70 -14.89
C CYS A 343 15.06 16.48 -14.65
N ILE A 344 14.96 17.68 -15.21
CA ILE A 344 13.69 18.43 -15.26
C ILE A 344 13.00 18.06 -16.57
N ILE A 345 11.71 17.71 -16.49
CA ILE A 345 10.82 17.54 -17.64
C ILE A 345 9.78 18.65 -17.62
N ALA A 346 9.52 19.25 -18.79
CA ALA A 346 8.43 20.18 -19.02
C ALA A 346 7.60 19.72 -20.22
N VAL A 347 6.28 19.82 -20.13
CA VAL A 347 5.38 19.69 -21.29
C VAL A 347 4.77 21.05 -21.57
N ALA A 348 4.80 21.48 -22.83
CA ALA A 348 4.05 22.62 -23.30
C ALA A 348 3.10 22.20 -24.43
N SER A 349 1.90 22.77 -24.46
CA SER A 349 0.84 22.42 -25.41
C SER A 349 0.25 23.66 -26.07
N ILE A 350 -0.15 23.53 -27.34
CA ILE A 350 -0.85 24.59 -28.08
C ILE A 350 -2.25 24.86 -27.49
N PRO A 351 -2.91 26.00 -27.76
CA PRO A 351 -4.27 26.22 -27.30
C PRO A 351 -5.25 25.27 -27.99
N ALA A 352 -5.96 24.47 -27.20
CA ALA A 352 -7.06 23.65 -27.68
C ALA A 352 -8.24 24.56 -28.08
N GLN A 353 -8.35 24.84 -29.38
CA GLN A 353 -9.43 25.65 -29.93
C GLN A 353 -10.79 24.98 -29.71
N SER A 354 -11.81 25.76 -29.38
CA SER A 354 -13.20 25.31 -29.51
C SER A 354 -13.47 24.97 -30.98
N GLN A 355 -13.93 23.75 -31.28
CA GLN A 355 -14.07 23.21 -32.65
C GLN A 355 -15.25 23.81 -33.45
N LEU A 356 -15.40 25.13 -33.43
CA LEU A 356 -16.35 25.88 -34.25
C LEU A 356 -15.64 26.43 -35.51
N GLY A 357 -15.29 25.52 -36.42
CA GLY A 357 -15.13 25.82 -37.84
C GLY A 357 -13.74 26.21 -38.36
N GLN A 358 -12.67 26.13 -37.57
CA GLN A 358 -11.29 26.22 -38.09
C GLN A 358 -10.68 24.81 -38.27
N PRO A 359 -9.89 24.57 -39.33
CA PRO A 359 -9.11 23.34 -39.45
C PRO A 359 -8.05 23.29 -38.34
N PRO A 360 -7.69 22.10 -37.82
CA PRO A 360 -6.65 21.99 -36.80
C PRO A 360 -5.31 22.52 -37.34
N PRO A 361 -4.50 23.19 -36.49
CA PRO A 361 -3.21 23.71 -36.90
C PRO A 361 -2.29 22.57 -37.38
N SER A 362 -1.56 22.81 -38.46
CA SER A 362 -0.60 21.86 -39.02
C SER A 362 0.70 21.84 -38.21
N GLY A 363 0.69 21.11 -37.10
CA GLY A 363 1.84 20.91 -36.21
C GLY A 363 1.51 20.04 -35.00
N PRO A 364 2.51 19.61 -34.22
CA PRO A 364 2.30 18.79 -33.04
C PRO A 364 1.52 19.54 -31.96
N SER A 365 0.62 18.85 -31.25
CA SER A 365 -0.23 19.46 -30.22
C SER A 365 0.52 19.72 -28.90
N SER A 366 1.48 18.86 -28.56
CA SER A 366 2.31 18.98 -27.36
C SER A 366 3.79 18.72 -27.64
N ILE A 367 4.66 19.35 -26.85
CA ILE A 367 6.11 19.18 -26.87
C ILE A 367 6.63 18.93 -25.45
N LEU A 368 7.52 17.94 -25.31
CA LEU A 368 8.18 17.57 -24.08
C LEU A 368 9.66 17.96 -24.17
N VAL A 369 10.06 18.87 -23.29
CA VAL A 369 11.41 19.44 -23.19
C VAL A 369 12.08 18.93 -21.94
N ARG A 370 13.40 18.66 -22.01
CA ARG A 370 14.16 18.07 -20.90
C ARG A 370 15.46 18.82 -20.64
N TRP A 371 15.82 18.96 -19.36
CA TRP A 371 17.14 19.47 -18.94
C TRP A 371 17.80 18.49 -17.99
N GLN A 372 18.98 17.99 -18.36
CA GLN A 372 19.85 17.29 -17.44
C GLN A 372 20.60 18.31 -16.57
N LEU A 373 20.57 18.13 -15.25
CA LEU A 373 21.42 18.90 -14.34
C LEU A 373 22.75 18.15 -14.13
N ASP A 374 23.84 18.80 -14.53
CA ASP A 374 25.20 18.33 -14.34
C ASP A 374 25.92 19.21 -13.32
N THR A 375 26.70 18.60 -12.42
CA THR A 375 27.51 19.32 -11.43
C THR A 375 28.95 19.37 -11.90
N MET A 376 29.41 20.54 -12.38
CA MET A 376 30.81 20.72 -12.75
C MET A 376 31.63 21.27 -11.58
N ALA A 377 32.70 20.57 -11.24
CA ALA A 377 33.78 21.13 -10.45
C ALA A 377 34.45 22.24 -11.28
N GLN A 378 34.53 23.46 -10.72
CA GLN A 378 35.30 24.53 -11.34
C GLN A 378 36.78 24.32 -11.02
N SER A 379 37.62 24.17 -12.03
CA SER A 379 39.05 24.44 -11.89
C SER A 379 39.32 25.90 -12.25
N LEU A 380 40.20 26.57 -11.51
CA LEU A 380 40.77 27.82 -11.96
C LEU A 380 41.72 27.54 -13.14
N HIS A 381 41.86 28.50 -14.05
CA HIS A 381 42.81 28.37 -15.15
C HIS A 381 44.25 28.34 -14.57
N PRO A 382 45.18 27.48 -15.03
CA PRO A 382 46.50 27.28 -14.41
C PRO A 382 47.32 28.58 -14.17
N ASN A 383 47.12 29.60 -15.02
CA ASN A 383 47.75 30.91 -14.83
C ASN A 383 47.40 31.60 -13.49
N PHE A 384 46.33 31.22 -12.80
CA PHE A 384 45.97 31.75 -11.47
C PHE A 384 46.83 31.17 -10.34
N ASP A 385 47.52 30.03 -10.56
CA ASP A 385 48.44 29.45 -9.56
C ASP A 385 49.63 30.38 -9.27
N ASN A 386 49.93 31.32 -10.18
CA ASN A 386 51.00 32.31 -10.04
C ASN A 386 50.59 33.57 -9.24
N VAL A 387 49.33 33.68 -8.78
CA VAL A 387 48.84 34.87 -8.06
C VAL A 387 48.95 34.66 -6.56
N VAL A 388 49.93 35.30 -5.93
CA VAL A 388 50.17 35.21 -4.47
C VAL A 388 49.07 35.95 -3.70
N SER A 389 48.00 35.22 -3.34
CA SER A 389 46.92 35.75 -2.49
C SER A 389 47.27 35.66 -1.00
N LYS A 390 47.01 36.74 -0.25
CA LYS A 390 47.28 36.81 1.22
C LYS A 390 46.20 36.19 2.09
N ASN A 391 45.09 35.72 1.51
CA ASN A 391 44.02 35.02 2.21
C ASN A 391 44.04 33.54 1.80
N THR A 392 43.61 32.65 2.69
CA THR A 392 43.38 31.24 2.37
C THR A 392 42.39 31.13 1.21
N ALA A 393 42.86 30.61 0.07
CA ALA A 393 42.03 30.45 -1.12
C ALA A 393 40.86 29.50 -0.82
N SER A 394 39.64 30.02 -0.87
CA SER A 394 38.45 29.18 -0.82
C SER A 394 38.39 28.36 -2.11
N SER A 395 38.19 27.05 -1.99
CA SER A 395 37.98 26.20 -3.17
C SER A 395 36.76 26.70 -3.95
N PRO A 396 36.85 26.80 -5.28
CA PRO A 396 35.75 27.29 -6.09
C PRO A 396 34.56 26.32 -5.97
N LYS A 397 33.39 26.87 -5.63
CA LYS A 397 32.19 26.05 -5.41
C LYS A 397 31.75 25.39 -6.73
N PRO A 398 31.31 24.11 -6.71
CA PRO A 398 30.81 23.44 -7.90
C PRO A 398 29.60 24.18 -8.48
N LYS A 399 29.52 24.26 -9.81
CA LYS A 399 28.47 24.97 -10.55
C LYS A 399 27.50 23.98 -11.19
N ILE A 400 26.21 24.22 -11.01
CA ILE A 400 25.15 23.46 -11.68
C ILE A 400 24.99 23.98 -13.12
N ILE A 401 25.15 23.08 -14.08
CA ILE A 401 24.91 23.32 -15.50
C ILE A 401 23.58 22.67 -15.88
N PHE A 402 22.80 23.38 -16.69
CA PHE A 402 21.62 22.82 -17.33
C PHE A 402 22.07 22.44 -18.72
N ARG A 403 21.89 21.19 -19.10
CA ARG A 403 22.06 20.73 -20.48
C ARG A 403 20.69 20.37 -20.99
N LYS A 404 20.12 21.22 -21.85
CA LYS A 404 18.92 20.88 -22.61
C LYS A 404 19.22 19.60 -23.41
N LEU A 405 18.30 18.64 -23.39
CA LEU A 405 18.34 17.43 -24.21
C LEU A 405 17.38 17.60 -25.39
N ASP A 406 17.37 16.64 -26.31
CA ASP A 406 16.49 16.68 -27.47
C ASP A 406 15.00 16.67 -27.06
N ASP A 407 14.24 17.54 -27.73
CA ASP A 407 12.81 17.71 -27.54
C ASP A 407 12.03 16.54 -28.17
N ILE A 408 10.91 16.16 -27.56
CA ILE A 408 10.03 15.09 -28.04
C ILE A 408 8.68 15.71 -28.41
N TYR A 409 8.21 15.45 -29.63
CA TYR A 409 6.98 16.03 -30.17
C TYR A 409 5.84 15.01 -30.15
N PHE A 410 4.62 15.46 -29.86
CA PHE A 410 3.41 14.65 -29.83
C PHE A 410 2.34 15.31 -30.71
N ASP A 411 1.79 14.56 -31.67
CA ASP A 411 0.67 15.03 -32.50
C ASP A 411 -0.62 15.22 -31.69
N ARG A 412 -0.70 14.54 -30.54
CA ARG A 412 -1.78 14.56 -29.56
C ARG A 412 -1.46 15.45 -28.36
N TYR A 413 -2.49 15.88 -27.64
CA TYR A 413 -2.32 16.63 -26.41
C TYR A 413 -1.87 15.69 -25.29
N VAL A 414 -0.76 16.01 -24.63
CA VAL A 414 -0.32 15.32 -23.41
C VAL A 414 -1.09 15.89 -22.21
N VAL A 415 -1.87 15.03 -21.55
CA VAL A 415 -2.81 15.39 -20.49
C VAL A 415 -2.33 14.94 -19.10
N SER A 416 -1.51 13.89 -19.04
CA SER A 416 -0.81 13.48 -17.82
C SER A 416 0.60 12.99 -18.11
N ILE A 417 1.46 13.18 -17.12
CA ILE A 417 2.73 12.47 -16.99
C ILE A 417 2.81 11.92 -15.56
N ASP A 418 3.03 10.62 -15.44
CA ASP A 418 3.05 9.89 -14.18
C ASP A 418 4.39 9.14 -14.04
N TYR A 419 5.21 9.52 -13.06
CA TYR A 419 6.53 8.92 -12.83
C TYR A 419 6.47 7.77 -11.82
N MET A 420 6.77 6.56 -12.29
CA MET A 420 6.92 5.36 -11.47
C MET A 420 8.39 5.08 -11.15
N GLU A 421 8.82 5.52 -9.98
CA GLU A 421 10.19 5.31 -9.49
C GLU A 421 10.58 3.82 -9.39
N ALA A 422 9.62 2.94 -9.07
CA ALA A 422 9.80 1.49 -9.02
C ALA A 422 9.84 0.88 -10.44
N GLY A 423 11.04 0.82 -11.01
CA GLY A 423 11.29 0.43 -12.40
C GLY A 423 11.75 1.60 -13.28
N SER A 424 11.74 2.83 -12.75
CA SER A 424 12.13 4.05 -13.47
C SER A 424 11.37 4.24 -14.78
N VAL A 425 10.04 4.13 -14.73
CA VAL A 425 9.13 4.25 -15.87
C VAL A 425 8.39 5.58 -15.82
N LEU A 426 8.25 6.23 -16.97
CA LEU A 426 7.38 7.38 -17.17
C LEU A 426 6.17 6.94 -18.01
N ALA A 427 4.96 7.13 -17.50
CA ALA A 427 3.74 6.95 -18.28
C ALA A 427 3.26 8.32 -18.78
N ILE A 428 3.01 8.44 -20.09
CA ILE A 428 2.50 9.66 -20.72
C ILE A 428 1.11 9.36 -21.28
N THR A 429 0.13 10.12 -20.81
CA THR A 429 -1.28 9.99 -21.19
C THR A 429 -1.65 11.06 -22.21
N GLN A 430 -2.32 10.66 -23.29
CA GLN A 430 -2.77 11.55 -24.37
C GLN A 430 -4.29 11.77 -24.37
N ASP A 431 -4.79 12.75 -25.12
CA ASP A 431 -6.21 13.12 -25.15
C ASP A 431 -7.14 12.05 -25.74
N ASP A 432 -6.62 11.14 -26.56
CA ASP A 432 -7.35 9.95 -27.04
C ASP A 432 -7.37 8.78 -26.03
N SER A 433 -6.94 9.03 -24.78
CA SER A 433 -6.77 8.03 -23.71
C SER A 433 -5.65 7.02 -23.94
N SER A 434 -4.83 7.16 -24.99
CA SER A 434 -3.66 6.31 -25.16
C SER A 434 -2.61 6.62 -24.08
N ILE A 435 -1.92 5.56 -23.61
CA ILE A 435 -0.84 5.67 -22.63
C ILE A 435 0.44 5.12 -23.26
N SER A 436 1.45 5.98 -23.38
CA SER A 436 2.79 5.63 -23.86
C SER A 436 3.74 5.50 -22.68
N PHE A 437 4.54 4.44 -22.64
CA PHE A 437 5.49 4.18 -21.55
C PHE A 437 6.92 4.41 -22.03
N PHE A 438 7.76 5.01 -21.17
CA PHE A 438 9.16 5.33 -21.47
C PHE A 438 10.08 4.99 -20.29
N GLU A 439 11.33 4.64 -20.57
CA GLU A 439 12.37 4.64 -19.54
C GLU A 439 12.63 6.09 -19.12
N ALA A 440 12.36 6.42 -17.86
CA ALA A 440 12.23 7.78 -17.37
C ALA A 440 13.50 8.67 -17.55
N ARG A 441 14.69 8.07 -17.65
CA ARG A 441 15.93 8.82 -17.93
C ARG A 441 16.21 8.98 -19.42
N SER A 442 16.21 7.89 -20.19
CA SER A 442 16.61 7.92 -21.60
C SER A 442 15.50 8.48 -22.50
N MET A 443 14.24 8.36 -22.07
CA MET A 443 13.03 8.50 -22.87
C MET A 443 12.98 7.55 -24.07
N ARG A 444 13.61 6.37 -23.96
CA ARG A 444 13.33 5.26 -24.88
C ARG A 444 11.92 4.75 -24.63
N PRO A 445 11.08 4.60 -25.68
CA PRO A 445 9.79 3.95 -25.55
C PRO A 445 9.97 2.54 -25.00
N ILE A 446 9.15 2.15 -24.04
CA ILE A 446 9.10 0.77 -23.55
C ILE A 446 8.14 0.02 -24.45
N THR A 447 8.67 -0.65 -25.46
CA THR A 447 7.89 -1.53 -26.34
C THR A 447 7.84 -2.96 -25.81
N GLU A 448 6.92 -3.75 -26.37
CA GLU A 448 6.83 -5.18 -26.09
C GLU A 448 8.09 -5.91 -26.60
N ASN A 449 8.51 -6.96 -25.90
CA ASN A 449 9.46 -7.98 -26.37
C ASN A 449 10.87 -7.47 -26.78
N GLU A 450 11.44 -6.46 -26.11
CA GLU A 450 12.85 -6.08 -26.32
C GLU A 450 13.85 -7.18 -25.88
N ASP A 451 13.52 -7.94 -24.83
CA ASP A 451 14.27 -9.13 -24.37
C ASP A 451 13.34 -10.04 -23.56
N ASP A 452 12.97 -11.20 -24.11
CA ASP A 452 12.13 -12.22 -23.47
C ASP A 452 12.66 -12.72 -22.11
N ASN A 453 13.91 -12.41 -21.78
CA ASN A 453 14.56 -12.79 -20.53
C ASN A 453 14.64 -11.64 -19.52
N ILE A 454 14.11 -10.45 -19.80
CA ILE A 454 14.11 -9.33 -18.86
C ILE A 454 12.73 -8.67 -18.82
N VAL A 455 12.12 -8.62 -17.62
CA VAL A 455 10.86 -7.91 -17.39
C VAL A 455 11.08 -6.75 -16.42
N THR A 456 10.91 -5.52 -16.90
CA THR A 456 11.00 -4.29 -16.08
C THR A 456 9.65 -3.73 -15.66
N SER A 457 8.60 -3.99 -16.44
CA SER A 457 7.26 -3.41 -16.31
C SER A 457 6.21 -4.30 -17.00
N MET A 458 4.92 -4.02 -16.79
CA MET A 458 3.84 -4.73 -17.51
C MET A 458 3.87 -4.51 -19.03
N PRO A 459 4.01 -3.27 -19.56
CA PRO A 459 4.08 -3.02 -21.00
C PRO A 459 5.24 -3.77 -21.69
N ASN A 460 6.42 -3.78 -21.07
CA ASN A 460 7.59 -4.49 -21.58
C ASN A 460 7.37 -6.00 -21.77
N ALA A 461 6.53 -6.62 -20.93
CA ALA A 461 6.17 -8.04 -21.00
C ALA A 461 4.99 -8.34 -21.93
N GLY A 462 4.69 -7.46 -22.91
CA GLY A 462 3.59 -7.66 -23.84
C GLY A 462 2.20 -7.49 -23.21
N PHE A 463 2.08 -6.76 -22.09
CA PHE A 463 0.76 -6.49 -21.50
C PHE A 463 -0.01 -5.39 -22.25
N THR A 464 -0.30 -5.67 -23.52
CA THR A 464 -1.54 -5.23 -24.15
C THR A 464 -2.66 -6.19 -23.73
N PHE A 465 -3.90 -5.69 -23.62
CA PHE A 465 -5.04 -6.56 -23.31
C PHE A 465 -5.30 -7.47 -24.54
N PRO A 466 -5.23 -8.82 -24.48
CA PRO A 466 -4.84 -9.69 -23.35
C PRO A 466 -3.84 -10.84 -23.65
N ILE A 467 -3.21 -11.39 -22.58
CA ILE A 467 -2.50 -12.71 -22.40
C ILE A 467 -0.95 -12.65 -22.22
N ASP A 468 -0.43 -13.60 -21.42
CA ASP A 468 0.99 -13.97 -21.12
C ASP A 468 1.89 -13.09 -20.25
N ALA A 469 1.35 -12.12 -19.50
CA ALA A 469 2.12 -11.26 -18.58
C ALA A 469 2.28 -11.78 -17.12
N SER A 470 2.20 -13.08 -16.83
CA SER A 470 2.19 -13.62 -15.44
C SER A 470 3.37 -13.17 -14.57
N ALA A 471 4.59 -13.13 -15.14
CA ALA A 471 5.78 -12.66 -14.44
C ALA A 471 5.74 -11.13 -14.14
N ALA A 472 5.13 -10.34 -15.03
CA ALA A 472 5.01 -8.90 -14.85
C ALA A 472 3.91 -8.53 -13.83
N LEU A 473 2.80 -9.28 -13.82
CA LEU A 473 1.77 -9.19 -12.77
C LEU A 473 2.32 -9.64 -11.42
N ALA A 474 3.15 -10.69 -11.37
CA ALA A 474 3.84 -11.10 -10.14
C ALA A 474 4.81 -10.02 -9.65
N LEU A 475 5.63 -9.45 -10.55
CA LEU A 475 6.52 -8.32 -10.23
C LEU A 475 5.73 -7.10 -9.74
N GLY A 476 4.59 -6.77 -10.36
CA GLY A 476 3.69 -5.71 -9.94
C GLY A 476 3.11 -5.96 -8.54
N TYR A 477 2.57 -7.15 -8.30
CA TYR A 477 2.00 -7.55 -7.01
C TYR A 477 3.04 -7.48 -5.90
N VAL A 478 4.25 -7.98 -6.16
CA VAL A 478 5.35 -7.96 -5.18
C VAL A 478 5.88 -6.54 -4.95
N ARG A 479 5.93 -5.66 -5.97
CA ARG A 479 6.24 -4.24 -5.79
C ARG A 479 5.21 -3.52 -4.90
N ALA A 480 3.93 -3.79 -5.08
CA ALA A 480 2.89 -3.29 -4.19
C ALA A 480 3.08 -3.82 -2.75
N CYS A 481 3.37 -5.12 -2.60
CA CYS A 481 3.66 -5.73 -1.29
C CYS A 481 4.86 -5.09 -0.58
N GLY A 482 5.97 -4.82 -1.28
CA GLY A 482 7.20 -4.24 -0.71
C GLY A 482 7.14 -2.73 -0.42
N SER A 483 6.12 -2.04 -0.94
CA SER A 483 5.88 -0.60 -0.71
C SER A 483 4.72 -0.31 0.25
N ASP A 484 4.15 -1.36 0.87
CA ASP A 484 2.90 -1.34 1.66
C ASP A 484 1.67 -0.83 0.91
N ALA A 485 1.71 -0.78 -0.42
CA ALA A 485 0.56 -0.42 -1.23
C ALA A 485 -0.48 -1.56 -1.26
N SER A 486 -1.72 -1.19 -1.55
CA SER A 486 -2.74 -2.13 -1.98
C SER A 486 -2.38 -2.70 -3.35
N ALA A 487 -2.81 -3.94 -3.59
CA ALA A 487 -2.68 -4.64 -4.85
C ALA A 487 -4.06 -5.09 -5.37
N ASP A 488 -5.12 -4.39 -4.95
CA ASP A 488 -6.52 -4.74 -5.24
C ASP A 488 -6.86 -4.51 -6.73
N ASP A 489 -6.19 -3.56 -7.38
CA ASP A 489 -6.22 -3.35 -8.82
C ASP A 489 -5.65 -4.58 -9.56
N ILE A 490 -4.47 -5.05 -9.15
CA ILE A 490 -3.80 -6.22 -9.72
C ILE A 490 -4.64 -7.49 -9.49
N LEU A 491 -5.14 -7.70 -8.26
CA LEU A 491 -6.04 -8.83 -7.95
C LEU A 491 -7.34 -8.77 -8.78
N THR A 492 -7.91 -7.58 -8.99
CA THR A 492 -9.09 -7.40 -9.85
C THR A 492 -8.81 -7.80 -11.30
N VAL A 493 -7.65 -7.41 -11.85
CA VAL A 493 -7.22 -7.81 -13.20
C VAL A 493 -7.09 -9.33 -13.31
N ILE A 494 -6.38 -9.96 -12.37
CA ILE A 494 -6.14 -11.41 -12.38
C ILE A 494 -7.45 -12.20 -12.30
N VAL A 495 -8.34 -11.84 -11.37
CA VAL A 495 -9.66 -12.51 -11.20
C VAL A 495 -10.53 -12.38 -12.45
N ARG A 496 -10.43 -11.26 -13.17
CA ARG A 496 -11.22 -11.02 -14.40
C ARG A 496 -10.63 -11.70 -15.65
N GLN A 497 -9.31 -11.89 -15.74
CA GLN A 497 -8.65 -12.24 -17.00
C GLN A 497 -7.89 -13.58 -16.99
N LEU A 498 -7.29 -13.98 -15.87
CA LEU A 498 -6.36 -15.12 -15.82
C LEU A 498 -6.97 -16.39 -15.22
N ASN A 499 -8.27 -16.62 -15.41
CA ASN A 499 -8.98 -17.75 -14.77
C ASN A 499 -8.42 -19.17 -15.11
N PRO A 500 -7.68 -19.40 -16.23
CA PRO A 500 -6.89 -20.62 -16.40
C PRO A 500 -5.38 -20.49 -16.09
N GLY A 501 -4.84 -19.26 -15.95
CA GLY A 501 -3.40 -18.98 -15.74
C GLY A 501 -3.02 -18.60 -14.30
N ALA A 502 -3.98 -18.56 -13.37
CA ALA A 502 -3.78 -18.09 -12.01
C ALA A 502 -2.75 -18.90 -11.20
N GLU A 503 -2.59 -20.21 -11.47
CA GLU A 503 -1.64 -21.08 -10.77
C GLU A 503 -0.18 -20.72 -11.08
N THR A 504 0.14 -20.40 -12.33
CA THR A 504 1.47 -19.90 -12.74
C THR A 504 1.80 -18.59 -12.04
N PHE A 505 0.83 -17.66 -11.98
CA PHE A 505 0.99 -16.39 -11.26
C PHE A 505 1.19 -16.61 -9.74
N VAL A 506 0.40 -17.50 -9.11
CA VAL A 506 0.58 -17.85 -7.69
C VAL A 506 1.97 -18.43 -7.45
N THR A 507 2.43 -19.34 -8.33
CA THR A 507 3.75 -19.96 -8.24
C THR A 507 4.87 -18.93 -8.35
N GLU A 508 4.78 -17.98 -9.28
CA GLU A 508 5.75 -16.88 -9.41
C GLU A 508 5.74 -15.95 -8.18
N VAL A 509 4.58 -15.54 -7.66
CA VAL A 509 4.51 -14.71 -6.45
C VAL A 509 5.10 -15.44 -5.24
N TYR A 510 4.81 -16.73 -5.07
CA TYR A 510 5.41 -17.54 -4.00
C TYR A 510 6.91 -17.75 -4.20
N SER A 511 7.40 -17.86 -5.45
CA SER A 511 8.84 -17.99 -5.72
C SER A 511 9.62 -16.79 -5.18
N ILE A 512 9.04 -15.59 -5.26
CA ILE A 512 9.64 -14.33 -4.80
C ILE A 512 9.41 -14.11 -3.31
N LEU A 513 8.14 -14.13 -2.87
CA LEU A 513 7.76 -13.77 -1.49
C LEU A 513 8.29 -14.75 -0.44
N PHE A 514 8.43 -16.03 -0.80
CA PHE A 514 8.93 -17.08 0.09
C PHE A 514 10.43 -17.41 -0.12
N MET A 515 11.14 -16.70 -1.01
CA MET A 515 12.59 -16.92 -1.22
C MET A 515 13.42 -16.73 0.07
N SER A 516 12.97 -15.85 0.96
CA SER A 516 13.59 -15.58 2.27
C SER A 516 12.88 -16.24 3.46
N VAL A 517 11.91 -17.11 3.20
CA VAL A 517 11.16 -17.83 4.25
C VAL A 517 11.89 -19.13 4.55
N ASP A 518 12.63 -19.16 5.66
CA ASP A 518 13.13 -20.39 6.23
C ASP A 518 12.01 -21.07 7.03
N PHE A 519 11.43 -22.13 6.46
CA PHE A 519 10.36 -22.90 7.08
C PHE A 519 10.80 -23.66 8.34
N THR A 520 12.10 -23.73 8.64
CA THR A 520 12.65 -24.32 9.87
C THR A 520 12.77 -23.30 11.02
N GLU A 521 12.87 -21.99 10.74
CA GLU A 521 12.99 -20.91 11.73
C GLU A 521 11.63 -20.45 12.29
N HIS A 522 10.95 -21.39 12.95
CA HIS A 522 9.59 -21.29 13.48
C HIS A 522 9.22 -19.97 14.20
N ASP A 523 10.11 -19.39 14.99
CA ASP A 523 9.86 -18.16 15.76
C ASP A 523 9.83 -16.88 14.90
N LYS A 524 10.51 -16.87 13.73
CA LYS A 524 10.58 -15.70 12.85
C LYS A 524 9.41 -15.63 11.86
N LEU A 525 8.83 -16.79 11.51
CA LEU A 525 7.72 -16.92 10.56
C LEU A 525 6.53 -15.99 10.86
N VAL A 526 6.18 -15.81 12.14
CA VAL A 526 5.02 -14.99 12.54
C VAL A 526 5.15 -13.54 12.05
N ASN A 527 6.35 -12.97 12.13
CA ASN A 527 6.62 -11.57 11.79
C ASN A 527 6.90 -11.35 10.28
N HIS A 528 7.03 -12.42 9.50
CA HIS A 528 7.36 -12.34 8.08
C HIS A 528 6.13 -11.92 7.25
N GLN A 529 6.06 -10.64 6.88
CA GLN A 529 4.89 -10.07 6.18
C GLN A 529 4.59 -10.76 4.84
N SER A 530 5.61 -11.25 4.13
CA SER A 530 5.45 -11.92 2.84
C SER A 530 4.54 -13.14 2.90
N ILE A 531 4.52 -13.85 4.05
CA ILE A 531 3.61 -14.99 4.28
C ILE A 531 2.15 -14.51 4.23
N GLN A 532 1.82 -13.41 4.92
CA GLN A 532 0.47 -12.83 4.87
C GLN A 532 0.11 -12.34 3.45
N LYS A 533 1.08 -11.72 2.74
CA LYS A 533 0.89 -11.20 1.38
C LYS A 533 0.73 -12.30 0.31
N GLY A 534 1.35 -13.47 0.47
CA GLY A 534 1.14 -14.63 -0.41
C GLY A 534 -0.19 -15.34 -0.12
N LEU A 535 -0.48 -15.63 1.15
CA LEU A 535 -1.71 -16.29 1.56
C LEU A 535 -2.96 -15.46 1.26
N THR A 536 -2.91 -14.12 1.36
CA THR A 536 -4.08 -13.29 1.00
C THR A 536 -4.40 -13.33 -0.49
N MET A 537 -3.41 -13.36 -1.36
CA MET A 537 -3.60 -13.50 -2.81
C MET A 537 -4.32 -14.81 -3.11
N GLN A 538 -3.80 -15.92 -2.59
CA GLN A 538 -4.35 -17.26 -2.80
C GLN A 538 -5.75 -17.42 -2.17
N ALA A 539 -5.96 -16.86 -0.97
CA ALA A 539 -7.28 -16.79 -0.35
C ALA A 539 -8.30 -15.98 -1.19
N MET A 540 -7.86 -14.96 -1.93
CA MET A 540 -8.73 -14.18 -2.82
C MET A 540 -9.02 -14.86 -4.15
N LEU A 541 -8.04 -15.50 -4.79
CA LEU A 541 -8.22 -16.11 -6.11
C LEU A 541 -9.23 -17.28 -6.10
N GLY A 542 -9.37 -17.99 -4.97
CA GLY A 542 -10.40 -19.01 -4.78
C GLY A 542 -11.66 -18.56 -4.04
N PHE A 543 -11.88 -17.25 -3.85
CA PHE A 543 -13.11 -16.71 -3.26
C PHE A 543 -14.20 -16.55 -4.32
N ARG A 544 -15.39 -17.12 -4.08
CA ARG A 544 -16.53 -17.08 -5.01
C ARG A 544 -17.67 -16.19 -4.54
N SER A 545 -18.00 -16.25 -3.26
CA SER A 545 -18.91 -15.34 -2.56
C SER A 545 -18.82 -15.63 -1.07
N ARG A 546 -19.49 -14.84 -0.24
CA ARG A 546 -19.59 -15.11 1.20
C ARG A 546 -20.37 -16.40 1.51
N PHE A 547 -21.32 -16.77 0.65
CA PHE A 547 -22.25 -17.87 0.91
C PHE A 547 -21.80 -19.22 0.33
N GLN A 548 -20.83 -19.21 -0.59
CA GLN A 548 -20.28 -20.42 -1.18
C GLN A 548 -18.96 -20.83 -0.48
N PRO A 549 -18.59 -22.13 -0.50
CA PRO A 549 -17.28 -22.56 -0.05
C PRO A 549 -16.17 -21.96 -0.93
N ARG A 550 -15.02 -21.68 -0.29
CA ARG A 550 -13.76 -21.36 -0.97
C ARG A 550 -13.22 -22.62 -1.66
N THR A 551 -12.40 -22.48 -2.69
CA THR A 551 -11.59 -23.63 -3.18
C THR A 551 -10.63 -24.09 -2.07
N SER A 552 -10.21 -25.36 -2.05
CA SER A 552 -9.37 -25.92 -0.97
C SER A 552 -8.11 -25.09 -0.69
N SER A 553 -7.42 -24.68 -1.76
CA SER A 553 -6.25 -23.79 -1.73
C SER A 553 -6.54 -22.40 -1.12
N SER A 554 -7.72 -21.83 -1.37
CA SER A 554 -8.18 -20.58 -0.75
C SER A 554 -8.66 -20.76 0.70
N ALA A 555 -9.31 -21.88 1.01
CA ALA A 555 -9.79 -22.23 2.34
C ALA A 555 -8.62 -22.41 3.31
N VAL A 556 -7.64 -23.25 2.96
CA VAL A 556 -6.40 -23.45 3.73
C VAL A 556 -5.68 -22.13 3.94
N SER A 557 -5.49 -21.32 2.90
CA SER A 557 -4.87 -20.00 3.01
C SER A 557 -5.61 -19.06 3.97
N TRP A 558 -6.94 -19.02 3.91
CA TRP A 558 -7.77 -18.22 4.82
C TRP A 558 -7.69 -18.72 6.27
N ILE A 559 -7.63 -20.03 6.49
CA ILE A 559 -7.43 -20.60 7.84
C ILE A 559 -6.06 -20.23 8.40
N ILE A 560 -4.98 -20.34 7.60
CA ILE A 560 -3.61 -19.96 8.03
C ILE A 560 -3.56 -18.46 8.39
N LEU A 561 -4.23 -17.59 7.64
CA LEU A 561 -4.33 -16.15 7.96
C LEU A 561 -4.99 -15.89 9.33
N ASN A 562 -6.06 -16.63 9.65
CA ASN A 562 -6.70 -16.56 10.97
C ASN A 562 -5.78 -17.08 12.09
N ILE A 563 -5.15 -18.26 11.91
CA ILE A 563 -4.17 -18.82 12.86
C ILE A 563 -3.03 -17.82 13.12
N ARG A 564 -2.51 -17.18 12.07
CA ARG A 564 -1.44 -16.17 12.18
C ARG A 564 -1.89 -14.95 12.98
N GLN A 565 -3.10 -14.43 12.74
CA GLN A 565 -3.64 -13.30 13.50
C GLN A 565 -3.72 -13.63 15.01
N ILE A 566 -4.23 -14.82 15.34
CA ILE A 566 -4.36 -15.31 16.72
C ILE A 566 -2.97 -15.42 17.37
N MET A 567 -1.98 -15.94 16.64
CA MET A 567 -0.59 -16.00 17.10
C MET A 567 0.01 -14.61 17.39
N VAL A 568 -0.17 -13.63 16.48
CA VAL A 568 0.30 -12.24 16.69
C VAL A 568 -0.37 -11.60 17.91
N LEU A 569 -1.67 -11.80 18.08
CA LEU A 569 -2.44 -11.29 19.22
C LEU A 569 -1.93 -11.88 20.55
N LEU A 570 -1.80 -13.22 20.64
CA LEU A 570 -1.35 -13.91 21.84
C LEU A 570 0.13 -13.62 22.18
N LEU A 571 1.02 -13.50 21.18
CA LEU A 571 2.41 -13.06 21.41
C LEU A 571 2.47 -11.66 22.03
N THR A 572 1.68 -10.72 21.49
CA THR A 572 1.64 -9.33 21.97
C THR A 572 1.14 -9.27 23.42
N PHE A 573 0.08 -10.02 23.71
CA PHE A 573 -0.47 -10.14 25.06
C PHE A 573 0.50 -10.85 26.03
N SER A 574 1.18 -11.90 25.60
CA SER A 574 2.22 -12.60 26.38
C SER A 574 3.43 -11.72 26.70
N HIS A 575 3.85 -10.87 25.76
CA HIS A 575 4.92 -9.90 25.99
C HIS A 575 4.50 -8.87 27.07
N TYR A 576 3.27 -8.37 27.02
CA TYR A 576 2.77 -7.45 28.05
C TYR A 576 2.86 -8.05 29.46
N LEU A 577 2.32 -9.26 29.65
CA LEU A 577 2.25 -9.92 30.97
C LEU A 577 3.65 -10.12 31.59
N LYS A 578 4.71 -10.19 30.77
CA LYS A 578 6.10 -10.29 31.23
C LYS A 578 6.75 -8.93 31.53
N SER A 579 6.38 -7.87 30.81
CA SER A 579 7.02 -6.54 30.92
C SER A 579 6.39 -5.62 31.98
N GLY A 580 5.15 -5.89 32.41
CA GLY A 580 4.62 -5.49 33.71
C GLY A 580 4.38 -3.99 34.01
N ARG A 581 4.80 -3.01 33.19
CA ARG A 581 4.64 -1.58 33.53
C ARG A 581 4.03 -0.61 32.50
N ASP A 582 4.28 -0.72 31.19
CA ASP A 582 3.97 0.42 30.28
C ASP A 582 3.10 0.13 29.02
N PHE A 583 2.59 -1.09 28.80
CA PHE A 583 1.89 -1.42 27.54
C PHE A 583 0.61 -2.27 27.65
N THR A 584 -0.50 -1.57 27.91
CA THR A 584 -1.86 -1.76 27.32
C THR A 584 -2.89 -2.78 27.87
N PRO A 585 -2.89 -4.11 27.59
CA PRO A 585 -4.13 -4.90 27.50
C PRO A 585 -4.66 -5.50 28.83
N SER A 586 -4.72 -4.70 29.91
CA SER A 586 -5.73 -4.93 30.97
C SER A 586 -7.12 -4.44 30.54
N GLU A 587 -7.24 -3.76 29.41
CA GLU A 587 -8.51 -3.17 28.96
C GLU A 587 -9.52 -4.25 28.52
N PRO A 588 -10.79 -4.17 28.96
CA PRO A 588 -11.83 -5.16 28.65
C PRO A 588 -11.95 -5.50 27.16
N GLU A 589 -11.86 -4.50 26.28
CA GLU A 589 -11.95 -4.69 24.83
C GLU A 589 -10.86 -5.62 24.27
N ALA A 590 -9.61 -5.47 24.73
CA ALA A 590 -8.51 -6.34 24.30
C ALA A 590 -8.71 -7.78 24.82
N LEU A 591 -9.22 -7.93 26.05
CA LEU A 591 -9.53 -9.24 26.65
C LEU A 591 -10.72 -9.93 25.97
N HIS A 592 -11.75 -9.19 25.55
CA HIS A 592 -12.85 -9.70 24.71
C HIS A 592 -12.33 -10.25 23.38
N MET A 593 -11.47 -9.50 22.69
CA MET A 593 -10.85 -9.94 21.44
C MET A 593 -10.03 -11.22 21.65
N ILE A 594 -9.26 -11.31 22.74
CA ILE A 594 -8.50 -12.54 23.09
C ILE A 594 -9.45 -13.72 23.36
N LEU A 595 -10.53 -13.51 24.11
CA LEU A 595 -11.51 -14.55 24.45
C LEU A 595 -12.15 -15.18 23.22
N GLY A 596 -12.64 -14.39 22.27
CA GLY A 596 -13.27 -14.92 21.05
C GLY A 596 -12.26 -15.67 20.17
N ASN A 597 -11.03 -15.15 20.02
CA ASN A 597 -9.98 -15.83 19.26
C ASN A 597 -9.54 -17.15 19.91
N ILE A 598 -9.54 -17.24 21.24
CA ILE A 598 -9.27 -18.49 21.96
C ILE A 598 -10.41 -19.50 21.76
N LYS A 599 -11.68 -19.08 21.78
CA LYS A 599 -12.80 -19.96 21.40
C LYS A 599 -12.63 -20.50 19.98
N TRP A 600 -12.32 -19.62 19.02
CA TRP A 600 -12.17 -19.98 17.62
C TRP A 600 -11.02 -20.98 17.39
N ILE A 601 -9.86 -20.81 18.04
CA ILE A 601 -8.74 -21.74 17.87
C ILE A 601 -8.96 -23.10 18.59
N LEU A 602 -9.68 -23.11 19.72
CA LEU A 602 -10.06 -24.36 20.39
C LEU A 602 -11.08 -25.15 19.56
N ASP A 603 -12.04 -24.48 18.94
CA ASP A 603 -13.01 -25.13 18.07
C ASP A 603 -12.40 -25.55 16.72
N LEU A 604 -11.43 -24.80 16.19
CA LEU A 604 -10.62 -25.26 15.07
C LEU A 604 -9.85 -26.54 15.44
N ALA A 605 -9.26 -26.64 16.63
CA ALA A 605 -8.56 -27.86 17.04
C ALA A 605 -9.50 -29.08 17.09
N LYS A 606 -10.72 -28.89 17.61
CA LYS A 606 -11.78 -29.92 17.61
C LYS A 606 -12.15 -30.34 16.19
N TYR A 607 -12.33 -29.38 15.27
CA TYR A 607 -12.60 -29.64 13.85
C TYR A 607 -11.47 -30.46 13.21
N LEU A 608 -10.21 -30.04 13.38
CA LEU A 608 -9.04 -30.73 12.83
C LEU A 608 -8.96 -32.19 13.36
N VAL A 609 -9.18 -32.40 14.65
CA VAL A 609 -9.18 -33.73 15.27
C VAL A 609 -10.35 -34.59 14.80
N ASN A 610 -11.55 -34.00 14.62
CA ASN A 610 -12.71 -34.71 14.11
C ASN A 610 -12.48 -35.20 12.67
N ASP A 611 -12.03 -34.31 11.78
CA ASP A 611 -11.70 -34.64 10.37
C ASP A 611 -10.59 -35.70 10.28
N LEU A 612 -9.55 -35.61 11.13
CA LEU A 612 -8.52 -36.67 11.20
C LEU A 612 -9.06 -38.02 11.68
N PHE A 613 -10.07 -38.06 12.55
CA PHE A 613 -10.75 -39.30 12.93
C PHE A 613 -11.66 -39.85 11.83
N GLU A 614 -12.36 -38.99 11.08
CA GLU A 614 -13.14 -39.40 9.91
C GLU A 614 -12.23 -39.99 8.82
N ILE A 615 -11.05 -39.40 8.60
CA ILE A 615 -10.01 -39.94 7.73
C ILE A 615 -9.47 -41.28 8.25
N GLU A 616 -9.21 -41.40 9.56
CA GLU A 616 -8.72 -42.66 10.18
C GLU A 616 -9.69 -43.83 9.93
N ASP A 617 -11.00 -43.60 10.02
CA ASP A 617 -12.03 -44.63 9.77
C ASP A 617 -12.09 -45.09 8.31
N THR A 618 -11.54 -44.34 7.35
CA THR A 618 -11.46 -44.79 5.95
C THR A 618 -10.33 -45.80 5.69
N ILE A 619 -9.45 -46.03 6.67
CA ILE A 619 -8.31 -46.94 6.53
C ILE A 619 -8.78 -48.40 6.58
N PRO A 620 -8.50 -49.23 5.54
CA PRO A 620 -8.80 -50.64 5.60
C PRO A 620 -7.96 -51.36 6.66
N PRO A 621 -8.50 -52.40 7.32
CA PRO A 621 -7.77 -53.12 8.38
C PRO A 621 -6.52 -53.88 7.88
N ASP A 622 -6.45 -54.19 6.58
CA ASP A 622 -5.24 -54.75 5.96
C ASP A 622 -4.25 -53.64 5.61
N ARG A 623 -3.28 -53.45 6.51
CA ARG A 623 -2.26 -52.40 6.42
C ARG A 623 -1.28 -52.55 5.25
N ASN A 624 -1.29 -53.69 4.55
CA ASN A 624 -0.33 -53.98 3.46
C ASN A 624 -0.74 -53.38 2.10
N LEU A 625 -2.01 -52.96 1.95
CA LEU A 625 -2.58 -52.38 0.72
C LEU A 625 -3.08 -50.95 0.95
N PHE A 626 -2.27 -50.14 1.64
CA PHE A 626 -2.63 -48.77 1.96
C PHE A 626 -2.58 -47.86 0.72
N SER A 627 -3.74 -47.69 0.09
CA SER A 627 -4.03 -46.62 -0.85
C SER A 627 -5.25 -45.86 -0.32
N LEU A 628 -5.01 -44.71 0.31
CA LEU A 628 -6.10 -43.79 0.62
C LEU A 628 -6.70 -43.28 -0.70
N PRO A 629 -8.03 -43.09 -0.81
CA PRO A 629 -8.63 -42.41 -1.94
C PRO A 629 -7.99 -41.03 -2.16
N SER A 630 -7.84 -40.59 -3.41
CA SER A 630 -7.20 -39.30 -3.73
C SER A 630 -7.84 -38.13 -2.96
N LYS A 631 -9.17 -38.11 -2.87
CA LYS A 631 -9.96 -37.14 -2.10
C LYS A 631 -9.59 -37.07 -0.61
N THR A 632 -9.11 -38.15 -0.01
CA THR A 632 -8.75 -38.16 1.41
C THR A 632 -7.42 -37.43 1.66
N TYR A 633 -6.53 -37.36 0.66
CA TYR A 633 -5.33 -36.52 0.70
C TYR A 633 -5.63 -35.02 0.46
N GLU A 634 -6.84 -34.65 0.03
CA GLU A 634 -7.26 -33.26 -0.22
C GLU A 634 -7.85 -32.57 1.04
N SER A 635 -7.86 -33.25 2.19
CA SER A 635 -8.34 -32.69 3.47
C SER A 635 -7.55 -31.43 3.87
N PRO A 636 -8.23 -30.29 4.14
CA PRO A 636 -7.60 -29.10 4.70
C PRO A 636 -6.87 -29.38 6.03
N SER A 637 -7.36 -30.31 6.85
CA SER A 637 -6.79 -30.60 8.16
C SER A 637 -5.42 -31.28 8.06
N LEU A 638 -5.26 -32.22 7.11
CA LEU A 638 -3.95 -32.80 6.82
C LEU A 638 -2.96 -31.73 6.36
N ILE A 639 -3.33 -30.87 5.41
CA ILE A 639 -2.46 -29.78 4.94
C ILE A 639 -2.06 -28.84 6.08
N LEU A 640 -2.99 -28.51 6.99
CA LEU A 640 -2.73 -27.62 8.13
C LEU A 640 -1.82 -28.23 9.22
N VAL A 641 -1.81 -29.55 9.41
CA VAL A 641 -0.88 -30.20 10.36
C VAL A 641 0.44 -30.62 9.72
N LEU A 642 0.47 -30.88 8.40
CA LEU A 642 1.69 -31.21 7.65
C LEU A 642 2.53 -29.99 7.31
N SER A 643 1.90 -28.87 6.94
CA SER A 643 2.65 -27.65 6.58
C SER A 643 3.27 -26.99 7.82
N SER A 644 4.56 -26.70 7.70
CA SER A 644 5.41 -26.03 8.69
C SER A 644 4.79 -24.73 9.26
N VAL A 645 4.23 -23.87 8.41
CA VAL A 645 3.69 -22.55 8.80
C VAL A 645 2.50 -22.68 9.78
N PRO A 646 1.36 -23.29 9.42
CA PRO A 646 0.26 -23.50 10.36
C PRO A 646 0.64 -24.39 11.54
N ARG A 647 1.36 -25.52 11.33
CA ARG A 647 1.76 -26.40 12.45
C ARG A 647 2.56 -25.64 13.49
N SER A 648 3.51 -24.81 13.06
CA SER A 648 4.31 -23.95 13.96
C SER A 648 3.44 -23.02 14.77
N PHE A 649 2.56 -22.25 14.12
CA PHE A 649 1.72 -21.28 14.81
C PHE A 649 0.77 -21.97 15.78
N LEU A 650 0.09 -23.05 15.37
CA LEU A 650 -0.77 -23.85 16.23
C LEU A 650 -0.01 -24.39 17.46
N ARG A 651 1.17 -24.98 17.26
CA ARG A 651 2.01 -25.53 18.35
C ARG A 651 2.39 -24.45 19.37
N HIS A 652 2.68 -23.23 18.93
CA HIS A 652 2.96 -22.10 19.82
C HIS A 652 1.72 -21.57 20.53
N ILE A 653 0.58 -21.48 19.84
CA ILE A 653 -0.70 -21.08 20.44
C ILE A 653 -1.07 -22.07 21.55
N PHE A 654 -1.08 -23.39 21.28
CA PHE A 654 -1.45 -24.38 22.29
C PHE A 654 -0.46 -24.42 23.46
N ARG A 655 0.85 -24.25 23.21
CA ARG A 655 1.84 -24.07 24.30
C ARG A 655 1.54 -22.88 25.20
N TYR A 656 1.08 -21.77 24.62
CA TYR A 656 0.67 -20.59 25.38
C TYR A 656 -0.60 -20.88 26.20
N LEU A 657 -1.62 -21.50 25.59
CA LEU A 657 -2.87 -21.85 26.26
C LEU A 657 -2.68 -22.87 27.40
N SER A 658 -1.84 -23.89 27.21
CA SER A 658 -1.44 -24.85 28.27
C SER A 658 -0.83 -24.18 29.51
N ARG A 659 -0.21 -23.00 29.32
CA ARG A 659 0.45 -22.21 30.40
C ARG A 659 -0.41 -21.05 30.87
N PHE A 660 -1.56 -20.80 30.27
CA PHE A 660 -2.45 -19.70 30.60
C PHE A 660 -2.94 -19.72 32.06
N PRO A 661 -3.27 -20.86 32.70
CA PRO A 661 -3.68 -20.87 34.10
C PRO A 661 -2.60 -20.40 35.07
N LEU A 662 -1.32 -20.49 34.70
CA LEU A 662 -0.21 -19.92 35.49
C LEU A 662 -0.16 -18.39 35.33
N ALA A 663 -0.38 -17.90 34.10
CA ALA A 663 -0.49 -16.46 33.83
C ALA A 663 -1.73 -15.83 34.50
N PHE A 664 -2.86 -16.56 34.55
CA PHE A 664 -4.06 -16.16 35.29
C PHE A 664 -3.77 -15.97 36.78
N LYS A 665 -3.14 -16.96 37.41
CA LYS A 665 -2.75 -16.91 38.85
C LYS A 665 -1.71 -15.84 39.17
N ALA A 666 -0.87 -15.45 38.20
CA ALA A 666 0.17 -14.44 38.37
C ALA A 666 -0.32 -13.00 38.12
N ALA A 667 -1.50 -12.81 37.52
CA ALA A 667 -2.01 -11.47 37.22
C ALA A 667 -2.45 -10.72 38.48
N SER A 668 -2.06 -9.45 38.54
CA SER A 668 -2.39 -8.51 39.60
C SER A 668 -2.77 -7.16 38.99
N ASN A 669 -3.40 -6.28 39.77
CA ASN A 669 -3.82 -4.93 39.34
C ASN A 669 -4.80 -4.89 38.15
N LEU A 670 -5.63 -5.93 37.98
CA LEU A 670 -6.74 -5.92 37.01
C LEU A 670 -7.95 -5.18 37.57
N SER A 671 -8.72 -4.51 36.70
CA SER A 671 -10.06 -4.02 37.07
C SER A 671 -11.02 -5.21 37.31
N GLY A 672 -12.17 -4.97 37.96
CA GLY A 672 -13.16 -6.03 38.20
C GLY A 672 -13.69 -6.68 36.91
N GLU A 673 -13.98 -5.87 35.89
CA GLU A 673 -14.41 -6.34 34.56
C GLU A 673 -13.28 -7.11 33.85
N SER A 674 -12.07 -6.55 33.87
CA SER A 674 -10.87 -7.19 33.31
C SER A 674 -10.61 -8.55 33.95
N TYR A 675 -10.76 -8.66 35.27
CA TYR A 675 -10.60 -9.91 36.01
C TYR A 675 -11.67 -10.94 35.61
N GLN A 676 -12.94 -10.53 35.48
CA GLN A 676 -14.03 -11.40 35.03
C GLN A 676 -13.78 -11.95 33.61
N LEU A 677 -13.30 -11.10 32.69
CA LEU A 677 -12.94 -11.53 31.33
C LEU A 677 -11.73 -12.46 31.33
N PHE A 678 -10.71 -12.17 32.14
CA PHE A 678 -9.51 -13.01 32.25
C PHE A 678 -9.81 -14.38 32.87
N ALA A 679 -10.72 -14.42 33.86
CA ALA A 679 -11.28 -15.65 34.42
C ALA A 679 -12.14 -16.40 33.39
N SER A 680 -12.92 -15.69 32.56
CA SER A 680 -13.71 -16.29 31.49
C SER A 680 -12.83 -16.94 30.41
N ILE A 681 -11.67 -16.36 30.10
CA ILE A 681 -10.67 -16.98 29.22
C ILE A 681 -10.12 -18.26 29.87
N ASN A 682 -9.71 -18.19 31.15
CA ASN A 682 -9.21 -19.36 31.87
C ASN A 682 -10.22 -20.51 31.90
N ASN A 683 -11.48 -20.20 32.25
CA ASN A 683 -12.59 -21.16 32.27
C ASN A 683 -12.85 -21.76 30.88
N THR A 684 -12.79 -20.96 29.81
CA THR A 684 -12.97 -21.45 28.43
C THR A 684 -11.88 -22.48 28.06
N ILE A 685 -10.64 -22.25 28.48
CA ILE A 685 -9.52 -23.17 28.26
C ILE A 685 -9.69 -24.45 29.08
N GLU A 686 -9.98 -24.33 30.39
CA GLU A 686 -10.15 -25.47 31.30
C GLU A 686 -11.35 -26.35 30.94
N GLN A 687 -12.45 -25.75 30.47
CA GLN A 687 -13.68 -26.46 30.08
C GLN A 687 -13.66 -27.05 28.66
N SER A 688 -12.62 -26.79 27.85
CA SER A 688 -12.52 -27.37 26.51
C SER A 688 -12.53 -28.91 26.57
N SER A 689 -13.32 -29.55 25.71
CA SER A 689 -13.38 -31.02 25.56
C SER A 689 -12.08 -31.61 25.01
N LEU A 690 -11.37 -30.85 24.17
CA LEU A 690 -10.02 -31.15 23.71
C LEU A 690 -9.04 -30.21 24.43
N LYS A 691 -8.11 -30.77 25.21
CA LYS A 691 -7.19 -29.98 26.04
C LYS A 691 -6.02 -29.40 25.21
N PRO A 692 -5.55 -28.17 25.49
CA PRO A 692 -4.44 -27.57 24.75
C PRO A 692 -3.13 -28.37 24.83
N ASP A 693 -2.86 -29.06 25.93
CA ASP A 693 -1.63 -29.85 26.08
C ASP A 693 -1.65 -31.11 25.19
N VAL A 694 -2.83 -31.71 24.98
CA VAL A 694 -3.04 -32.79 24.01
C VAL A 694 -2.79 -32.29 22.59
N CYS A 695 -3.29 -31.09 22.25
CA CYS A 695 -2.99 -30.44 20.96
C CYS A 695 -1.48 -30.15 20.80
N GLU A 696 -0.80 -29.64 21.83
CA GLU A 696 0.65 -29.38 21.78
C GLU A 696 1.45 -30.68 21.61
N LYS A 697 1.11 -31.74 22.35
CA LYS A 697 1.73 -33.08 22.24
C LYS A 697 1.53 -33.66 20.84
N MET A 698 0.30 -33.64 20.34
CA MET A 698 -0.05 -34.09 18.99
C MET A 698 0.79 -33.37 17.95
N LEU A 699 0.74 -32.03 17.90
CA LEU A 699 1.48 -31.25 16.91
C LEU A 699 3.00 -31.41 17.03
N THR A 700 3.54 -31.64 18.23
CA THR A 700 4.97 -31.91 18.44
C THR A 700 5.38 -33.30 17.94
N HIS A 701 4.51 -34.31 18.08
CA HIS A 701 4.74 -35.62 17.49
C HIS A 701 4.68 -35.55 15.95
N ILE A 702 3.68 -34.85 15.39
CA ILE A 702 3.55 -34.61 13.94
C ILE A 702 4.80 -33.90 13.38
N ASP A 703 5.33 -32.90 14.08
CA ASP A 703 6.56 -32.18 13.71
C ASP A 703 7.77 -33.12 13.62
N SER A 704 7.85 -34.09 14.54
CA SER A 704 8.88 -35.13 14.56
C SER A 704 8.73 -36.13 13.41
N LEU A 705 7.50 -36.53 13.07
CA LEU A 705 7.19 -37.42 11.95
C LEU A 705 7.50 -36.78 10.58
N VAL A 706 7.13 -35.51 10.40
CA VAL A 706 7.42 -34.74 9.18
C VAL A 706 8.93 -34.52 9.02
N THR A 707 9.63 -34.16 10.10
CA THR A 707 11.09 -34.03 10.11
C THR A 707 11.78 -35.33 9.71
N ARG A 708 11.39 -36.46 10.33
CA ARG A 708 11.91 -37.79 10.00
C ARG A 708 11.63 -38.20 8.55
N SER A 709 10.48 -37.82 7.99
CA SER A 709 10.11 -38.19 6.62
C SER A 709 10.95 -37.46 5.58
N TYR A 710 11.22 -36.16 5.79
CA TYR A 710 12.19 -35.41 4.98
C TYR A 710 13.61 -35.98 5.10
N GLU A 711 14.06 -36.32 6.32
CA GLU A 711 15.39 -36.90 6.56
C GLU A 711 15.57 -38.27 5.90
N ALA A 712 14.55 -39.14 5.98
CA ALA A 712 14.55 -40.45 5.33
C ALA A 712 14.60 -40.35 3.79
N ALA A 713 14.06 -39.28 3.21
CA ALA A 713 14.16 -38.98 1.79
C ALA A 713 15.44 -38.18 1.41
N GLY A 714 16.31 -37.88 2.37
CA GLY A 714 17.59 -37.17 2.14
C GLY A 714 17.50 -35.64 2.03
N PHE A 715 16.35 -35.02 2.35
CA PHE A 715 16.14 -33.58 2.19
C PHE A 715 16.82 -32.75 3.30
N GLY A 716 17.84 -31.98 2.92
CA GLY A 716 18.43 -30.94 3.77
C GLY A 716 17.50 -29.73 3.96
N ASN A 717 17.82 -28.85 4.94
CA ASN A 717 16.93 -27.75 5.33
C ASN A 717 16.48 -26.86 4.15
N ALA A 718 17.39 -26.51 3.23
CA ALA A 718 17.07 -25.68 2.07
C ALA A 718 16.17 -26.40 1.04
N GLU A 719 16.28 -27.72 0.93
CA GLU A 719 15.54 -28.53 -0.04
C GLU A 719 14.09 -28.75 0.41
N ARG A 720 13.81 -28.68 1.72
CA ARG A 720 12.44 -28.73 2.30
C ARG A 720 11.58 -27.54 1.83
N ASN A 721 12.17 -26.41 1.48
CA ASN A 721 11.43 -25.20 1.09
C ASN A 721 10.59 -25.38 -0.19
N ALA A 722 11.02 -26.23 -1.13
CA ALA A 722 10.30 -26.48 -2.37
C ALA A 722 8.98 -27.27 -2.15
N PRO A 723 8.99 -28.48 -1.54
CA PRO A 723 7.76 -29.23 -1.28
C PRO A 723 6.83 -28.54 -0.26
N GLU A 724 7.34 -27.81 0.74
CA GLU A 724 6.50 -26.99 1.64
C GLU A 724 5.74 -25.90 0.86
N ARG A 725 6.42 -25.21 -0.07
CA ARG A 725 5.83 -24.17 -0.91
C ARG A 725 4.82 -24.76 -1.90
N GLU A 726 5.14 -25.87 -2.55
CA GLU A 726 4.24 -26.56 -3.47
C GLU A 726 2.97 -27.06 -2.76
N MET A 727 3.12 -27.69 -1.59
CA MET A 727 1.99 -28.11 -0.75
C MET A 727 1.09 -26.95 -0.34
N LEU A 728 1.66 -25.77 -0.04
CA LEU A 728 0.86 -24.58 0.26
C LEU A 728 0.09 -24.08 -0.98
N ILE A 729 0.70 -24.05 -2.16
CA ILE A 729 0.07 -23.57 -3.40
C ILE A 729 -1.06 -24.51 -3.85
N THR A 730 -0.74 -25.79 -4.03
CA THR A 730 -1.63 -26.78 -4.65
C THR A 730 -2.59 -27.45 -3.66
N CYS A 731 -2.27 -27.40 -2.35
CA CYS A 731 -2.92 -28.21 -1.32
C CYS A 731 -2.90 -29.72 -1.62
N SER A 732 -1.87 -30.18 -2.34
CA SER A 732 -1.56 -31.59 -2.54
C SER A 732 -0.43 -32.01 -1.60
N ILE A 733 -0.55 -33.20 -1.01
CA ILE A 733 0.46 -33.73 -0.08
C ILE A 733 1.66 -34.28 -0.87
N PRO A 734 2.89 -33.74 -0.68
CA PRO A 734 4.07 -34.22 -1.39
C PRO A 734 4.35 -35.70 -1.10
N PRO A 735 4.85 -36.50 -2.07
CA PRO A 735 5.15 -37.92 -1.87
C PRO A 735 6.05 -38.20 -0.66
N VAL A 736 7.02 -37.32 -0.39
CA VAL A 736 7.92 -37.37 0.79
C VAL A 736 7.17 -37.30 2.14
N LEU A 737 5.96 -36.76 2.19
CA LEU A 737 5.14 -36.67 3.41
C LEU A 737 4.08 -37.78 3.54
N GLN A 738 3.92 -38.66 2.54
CA GLN A 738 2.99 -39.80 2.66
C GLN A 738 3.32 -40.74 3.84
N PRO A 739 4.60 -41.03 4.17
CA PRO A 739 4.94 -41.77 5.39
C PRO A 739 4.53 -41.05 6.67
N ALA A 740 4.61 -39.72 6.71
CA ALA A 740 4.13 -38.93 7.84
C ALA A 740 2.62 -39.08 8.01
N VAL A 741 1.83 -38.98 6.93
CA VAL A 741 0.36 -39.20 6.96
C VAL A 741 0.00 -40.56 7.54
N MET A 742 0.70 -41.62 7.12
CA MET A 742 0.51 -42.97 7.68
C MET A 742 0.72 -42.99 9.20
N SER A 743 1.87 -42.51 9.70
CA SER A 743 2.15 -42.49 11.15
C SER A 743 1.27 -41.51 11.93
N ILE A 744 0.73 -40.45 11.31
CA ILE A 744 -0.27 -39.59 11.94
C ILE A 744 -1.52 -40.41 12.26
N LEU A 745 -2.08 -41.09 11.25
CA LEU A 745 -3.35 -41.81 11.39
C LEU A 745 -3.20 -43.12 12.17
N THR A 746 -2.07 -43.82 12.06
CA THR A 746 -1.87 -45.14 12.70
C THR A 746 -1.14 -45.12 14.04
N GLU A 747 -0.42 -44.04 14.37
CA GLU A 747 0.30 -43.89 15.64
C GLU A 747 -0.20 -42.66 16.42
N THR A 748 -0.23 -41.47 15.82
CA THR A 748 -0.53 -40.22 16.54
C THR A 748 -1.97 -40.15 17.04
N MET A 749 -2.95 -40.41 16.16
CA MET A 749 -4.37 -40.37 16.54
C MET A 749 -4.70 -41.44 17.61
N PRO A 750 -4.28 -42.72 17.48
CA PRO A 750 -4.56 -43.73 18.51
C PRO A 750 -3.81 -43.53 19.83
N LEU A 751 -2.53 -43.10 19.81
CA LEU A 751 -1.68 -43.07 21.01
C LEU A 751 -1.74 -41.75 21.80
N ILE A 752 -2.04 -40.62 21.15
CA ILE A 752 -2.00 -39.29 21.80
C ILE A 752 -3.40 -38.68 21.96
N VAL A 753 -4.32 -38.94 21.03
CA VAL A 753 -5.59 -38.22 20.95
C VAL A 753 -6.78 -39.08 21.41
N ARG A 754 -6.84 -40.34 21.00
CA ARG A 754 -8.00 -41.22 21.18
C ARG A 754 -8.40 -41.49 22.65
N SER A 755 -7.45 -41.51 23.59
CA SER A 755 -7.74 -41.69 25.02
C SER A 755 -8.25 -40.42 25.71
N GLU A 756 -7.97 -39.25 25.15
CA GLU A 756 -8.13 -37.95 25.81
C GLU A 756 -9.41 -37.20 25.39
N VAL A 757 -10.22 -37.80 24.49
CA VAL A 757 -11.28 -37.10 23.75
C VAL A 757 -12.54 -37.96 23.61
N ASP A 758 -13.70 -37.38 23.94
CA ASP A 758 -14.99 -37.95 23.55
C ASP A 758 -15.23 -37.73 22.05
N ARG A 759 -15.04 -38.80 21.27
CA ARG A 759 -15.21 -38.79 19.81
C ARG A 759 -16.66 -38.50 19.38
N MET A 760 -17.66 -38.95 20.14
CA MET A 760 -19.07 -38.69 19.83
C MET A 760 -19.41 -37.21 20.05
N ALA A 761 -18.88 -36.62 21.12
CA ALA A 761 -19.04 -35.19 21.38
C ALA A 761 -18.37 -34.30 20.33
N LEU A 762 -17.27 -34.74 19.70
CA LEU A 762 -16.67 -34.03 18.57
C LEU A 762 -17.49 -34.15 17.28
N ALA A 763 -17.95 -35.35 16.93
CA ALA A 763 -18.70 -35.60 15.70
C ALA A 763 -20.08 -34.91 15.67
N LEU A 764 -20.67 -34.66 16.85
CA LEU A 764 -21.95 -33.94 17.00
C LEU A 764 -21.78 -32.43 17.22
N TYR A 765 -20.55 -31.91 17.25
CA TYR A 765 -20.28 -30.49 17.52
C TYR A 765 -20.64 -29.59 16.33
N ASP A 766 -21.11 -28.37 16.59
CA ASP A 766 -21.46 -27.42 15.53
C ASP A 766 -20.28 -26.54 15.12
N TYR A 767 -19.58 -26.94 14.06
CA TYR A 767 -18.45 -26.19 13.50
C TYR A 767 -18.87 -25.06 12.53
N SER A 768 -20.16 -24.86 12.27
CA SER A 768 -20.66 -23.89 11.26
C SER A 768 -20.12 -22.48 11.46
N TRP A 769 -19.91 -22.09 12.73
CA TRP A 769 -19.43 -20.76 13.10
C TRP A 769 -17.95 -20.49 12.75
N LEU A 770 -17.16 -21.55 12.54
CA LEU A 770 -15.79 -21.40 12.02
C LEU A 770 -15.78 -20.89 10.58
N GLY A 771 -16.86 -21.13 9.83
CA GLY A 771 -17.01 -20.73 8.43
C GLY A 771 -16.21 -21.57 7.43
N ILE A 772 -15.64 -22.70 7.88
CA ILE A 772 -14.73 -23.56 7.09
C ILE A 772 -15.48 -24.59 6.24
N GLY A 773 -16.56 -25.18 6.77
CA GLY A 773 -17.31 -26.25 6.11
C GLY A 773 -17.92 -25.83 4.76
N ASP A 774 -18.04 -26.81 3.87
CA ASP A 774 -18.74 -26.74 2.57
C ASP A 774 -20.20 -27.23 2.67
N ASP A 775 -20.64 -27.60 3.87
CA ASP A 775 -21.95 -28.16 4.16
C ASP A 775 -23.05 -27.07 4.24
N LYS A 776 -24.31 -27.53 4.11
CA LYS A 776 -25.49 -26.65 4.09
C LYS A 776 -25.78 -25.94 5.42
N ARG A 777 -25.33 -26.47 6.56
CA ARG A 777 -25.47 -25.84 7.88
C ARG A 777 -24.49 -24.67 7.99
N THR A 778 -23.25 -24.83 7.51
CA THR A 778 -22.29 -23.72 7.38
C THR A 778 -22.79 -22.63 6.42
N GLU A 779 -23.38 -22.99 5.27
CA GLU A 779 -24.03 -22.00 4.39
C GLU A 779 -25.17 -21.26 5.09
N LEU A 780 -26.11 -21.99 5.72
CA LEU A 780 -27.24 -21.40 6.42
C LEU A 780 -26.79 -20.48 7.57
N PHE A 781 -25.75 -20.87 8.30
CA PHE A 781 -25.14 -20.05 9.35
C PHE A 781 -24.62 -18.73 8.77
N LYS A 782 -23.83 -18.77 7.69
CA LYS A 782 -23.30 -17.56 7.01
C LYS A 782 -24.39 -16.65 6.43
N ARG A 783 -25.58 -17.18 6.14
CA ARG A 783 -26.77 -16.42 5.70
C ARG A 783 -27.58 -15.80 6.86
N THR A 784 -27.36 -16.24 8.09
CA THR A 784 -28.15 -15.84 9.28
C THR A 784 -27.34 -15.16 10.39
N HIS A 785 -26.01 -15.23 10.32
CA HIS A 785 -25.09 -14.71 11.33
C HIS A 785 -23.89 -13.98 10.69
N ASP A 786 -23.48 -12.89 11.33
CA ASP A 786 -22.21 -12.20 11.10
C ASP A 786 -21.23 -12.64 12.19
N VAL A 787 -20.01 -13.01 11.80
CA VAL A 787 -18.91 -13.26 12.76
C VAL A 787 -17.92 -12.12 12.63
N ASP A 788 -17.63 -11.41 13.72
CA ASP A 788 -16.56 -10.42 13.71
C ASP A 788 -15.22 -11.13 13.44
N ILE A 789 -14.52 -10.75 12.38
CA ILE A 789 -13.31 -11.44 11.94
C ILE A 789 -12.11 -11.23 12.87
N LEU A 790 -12.12 -10.18 13.68
CA LEU A 790 -11.05 -9.74 14.58
C LEU A 790 -11.32 -10.14 16.03
N LYS A 791 -12.54 -9.89 16.53
CA LYS A 791 -13.01 -10.21 17.89
C LYS A 791 -13.59 -11.62 18.02
N LYS A 792 -14.01 -12.26 16.91
CA LYS A 792 -14.66 -13.58 16.86
C LYS A 792 -15.95 -13.68 17.67
N ASN A 793 -16.69 -12.59 17.74
CA ASN A 793 -18.04 -12.56 18.28
C ASN A 793 -19.03 -13.03 17.21
N VAL A 794 -19.94 -13.95 17.57
CA VAL A 794 -21.05 -14.37 16.71
C VAL A 794 -22.25 -13.48 16.99
N ASN A 795 -22.63 -12.68 16.01
CA ASN A 795 -23.84 -11.87 16.03
C ASN A 795 -24.87 -12.51 15.09
N LYS A 796 -26.16 -12.50 15.46
CA LYS A 796 -27.22 -12.67 14.46
C LYS A 796 -27.05 -11.56 13.42
N LEU A 797 -27.37 -11.83 12.16
CA LEU A 797 -27.20 -10.85 11.09
C LEU A 797 -27.85 -9.53 11.55
N PRO A 798 -27.05 -8.46 11.76
CA PRO A 798 -27.59 -7.24 12.33
C PRO A 798 -28.63 -6.67 11.36
N ASP A 799 -29.58 -5.91 11.91
CA ASP A 799 -30.47 -5.08 11.09
C ASP A 799 -29.60 -4.34 10.05
N PRO A 800 -29.94 -4.34 8.75
CA PRO A 800 -29.23 -3.57 7.73
C PRO A 800 -29.10 -2.08 8.05
N THR A 801 -29.77 -1.55 9.08
CA THR A 801 -29.51 -0.21 9.63
C THR A 801 -28.25 -0.09 10.49
N VAL A 802 -27.59 -1.17 10.92
CA VAL A 802 -26.41 -1.08 11.83
C VAL A 802 -25.13 -0.82 11.04
N ALA A 803 -24.37 0.20 11.44
CA ALA A 803 -23.04 0.48 10.91
C ALA A 803 -22.05 -0.63 11.26
N LYS A 804 -21.22 -1.03 10.29
CA LYS A 804 -20.14 -2.02 10.48
C LYS A 804 -19.05 -1.84 9.43
N ARG A 805 -17.91 -2.47 9.65
CA ARG A 805 -16.82 -2.54 8.67
C ARG A 805 -16.94 -3.81 7.83
N ARG A 806 -16.76 -3.72 6.51
CA ARG A 806 -16.51 -4.87 5.62
C ARG A 806 -15.12 -4.77 4.99
N CYS A 807 -14.39 -5.87 4.96
CA CYS A 807 -13.12 -5.92 4.25
C CYS A 807 -13.35 -5.92 2.74
N VAL A 808 -12.69 -4.99 2.03
CA VAL A 808 -12.84 -4.83 0.57
C VAL A 808 -12.34 -6.04 -0.23
N ARG A 809 -11.48 -6.88 0.38
CA ARG A 809 -10.99 -8.15 -0.18
C ARG A 809 -11.94 -9.29 0.15
N CYS A 810 -11.83 -9.85 1.35
CA CYS A 810 -12.41 -11.15 1.68
C CYS A 810 -13.87 -11.10 2.14
N CYS A 811 -14.51 -9.92 2.08
CA CYS A 811 -15.90 -9.67 2.48
C CYS A 811 -16.24 -9.92 3.96
N GLU A 812 -15.26 -10.28 4.78
CA GLU A 812 -15.41 -10.47 6.23
C GLU A 812 -15.73 -9.14 6.94
N VAL A 813 -16.43 -9.22 8.07
CA VAL A 813 -16.95 -8.04 8.78
C VAL A 813 -16.27 -7.80 10.12
N SER A 814 -16.32 -6.56 10.61
CA SER A 814 -16.04 -6.24 12.00
C SER A 814 -17.00 -5.17 12.55
N GLU A 815 -17.35 -5.31 13.84
CA GLU A 815 -18.29 -4.47 14.58
C GLU A 815 -17.66 -3.16 15.09
N ASP A 816 -16.33 -3.01 15.09
CA ASP A 816 -15.70 -1.76 15.53
C ASP A 816 -15.93 -0.65 14.51
N THR A 817 -16.84 0.26 14.83
CA THR A 817 -17.20 1.41 13.99
C THR A 817 -16.53 2.72 14.42
N TRP A 818 -15.88 2.72 15.59
CA TRP A 818 -15.30 3.90 16.22
C TRP A 818 -13.80 3.76 16.44
N LEU A 819 -13.11 4.90 16.55
CA LEU A 819 -11.72 4.95 17.01
C LEU A 819 -11.58 4.34 18.43
N PRO A 820 -10.44 3.71 18.74
CA PRO A 820 -10.15 3.25 20.10
C PRO A 820 -10.27 4.39 21.11
N ARG A 821 -11.05 4.17 22.18
CA ARG A 821 -11.34 5.22 23.18
C ARG A 821 -10.19 5.49 24.16
N SER A 822 -9.16 4.64 24.16
CA SER A 822 -8.00 4.75 25.05
C SER A 822 -6.70 4.96 24.27
N ALA A 823 -5.78 5.75 24.84
CA ALA A 823 -4.42 5.87 24.32
C ALA A 823 -3.65 4.54 24.36
N SER A 824 -4.08 3.59 25.20
CA SER A 824 -3.53 2.24 25.25
C SER A 824 -3.96 1.40 24.05
N MET A 825 -5.26 1.33 23.76
CA MET A 825 -5.77 0.60 22.60
C MET A 825 -5.30 1.25 21.30
N TYR A 826 -5.21 2.60 21.25
CA TYR A 826 -4.58 3.31 20.12
C TYR A 826 -3.13 2.89 19.89
N ARG A 827 -2.31 2.80 20.96
CA ARG A 827 -0.92 2.30 20.87
C ARG A 827 -0.86 0.82 20.48
N LEU A 828 -1.82 0.00 20.90
CA LEU A 828 -1.93 -1.40 20.47
C LEU A 828 -2.17 -1.45 18.96
N ILE A 829 -3.24 -0.80 18.45
CA ILE A 829 -3.56 -0.77 17.02
C ILE A 829 -2.39 -0.22 16.20
N GLY A 830 -1.73 0.85 16.65
CA GLY A 830 -0.55 1.41 15.98
C GLY A 830 0.65 0.46 15.93
N LYS A 831 0.83 -0.40 16.95
CA LYS A 831 1.96 -1.34 17.02
C LYS A 831 1.72 -2.65 16.26
N ILE A 832 0.48 -3.17 16.25
CA ILE A 832 0.19 -4.51 15.68
C ILE A 832 -0.77 -4.50 14.48
N GLY A 833 -1.39 -3.37 14.15
CA GLY A 833 -2.30 -3.24 13.00
C GLY A 833 -3.61 -4.03 13.10
N VAL A 834 -3.82 -4.82 14.16
CA VAL A 834 -4.88 -5.83 14.29
C VAL A 834 -6.30 -5.30 14.13
N LEU A 835 -6.59 -4.03 14.44
CA LEU A 835 -7.89 -3.41 14.15
C LEU A 835 -7.87 -2.45 12.95
N ARG A 836 -6.75 -2.23 12.26
CA ARG A 836 -6.67 -1.34 11.10
C ARG A 836 -6.97 -2.07 9.79
N THR A 837 -6.61 -3.35 9.70
CA THR A 837 -6.80 -4.20 8.53
C THR A 837 -7.41 -5.54 8.92
N CYS A 838 -8.09 -6.18 7.96
CA CYS A 838 -8.63 -7.52 8.15
C CYS A 838 -7.48 -8.55 8.26
N VAL A 839 -7.79 -9.79 8.68
CA VAL A 839 -6.79 -10.88 8.79
C VAL A 839 -6.04 -11.16 7.47
N CYS A 840 -6.68 -10.92 6.32
CA CYS A 840 -6.08 -10.97 4.99
C CYS A 840 -5.18 -9.76 4.64
N GLY A 841 -5.02 -8.79 5.55
CA GLY A 841 -4.31 -7.54 5.28
C GLY A 841 -5.03 -6.60 4.30
N GLY A 842 -6.28 -6.88 3.93
CA GLY A 842 -7.14 -5.96 3.20
C GLY A 842 -7.66 -4.84 4.11
N THR A 843 -7.82 -3.65 3.55
CA THR A 843 -8.45 -2.51 4.21
C THR A 843 -9.95 -2.75 4.41
N PHE A 844 -10.52 -2.05 5.38
CA PHE A 844 -11.95 -2.03 5.63
C PHE A 844 -12.61 -0.83 4.94
N ALA A 845 -13.90 -0.96 4.64
CA ALA A 845 -14.80 0.15 4.36
C ALA A 845 -16.01 0.07 5.31
N MET A 846 -16.62 1.22 5.62
CA MET A 846 -17.82 1.31 6.43
C MET A 846 -19.06 1.05 5.57
N GLU A 847 -19.94 0.18 6.06
CA GLU A 847 -21.32 0.03 5.60
C GLU A 847 -22.25 0.83 6.52
N ASN A 848 -23.36 1.34 5.98
CA ASN A 848 -24.44 2.02 6.71
C ASN A 848 -23.95 3.23 7.54
N VAL A 849 -23.08 4.06 6.96
CA VAL A 849 -22.48 5.24 7.63
C VAL A 849 -23.53 6.17 8.23
N GLU A 850 -24.67 6.38 7.55
CA GLU A 850 -25.79 7.21 8.02
C GLU A 850 -26.34 6.83 9.41
N ALA A 851 -26.12 5.59 9.85
CA ALA A 851 -26.54 5.12 11.16
C ALA A 851 -25.66 5.66 12.31
N LEU A 852 -24.43 6.07 12.02
CA LEU A 852 -23.54 6.70 12.99
C LEU A 852 -24.04 8.10 13.36
N ASP A 853 -24.55 8.85 12.37
CA ASP A 853 -25.08 10.20 12.58
C ASP A 853 -26.40 10.22 13.39
N ARG A 854 -27.08 9.07 13.50
CA ARG A 854 -28.30 8.90 14.31
C ARG A 854 -28.03 8.53 15.76
N LEU A 855 -26.81 8.12 16.08
CA LEU A 855 -26.37 7.89 17.46
C LEU A 855 -25.83 9.21 18.02
N PRO A 856 -26.21 9.62 19.25
CA PRO A 856 -25.62 10.81 19.85
C PRO A 856 -24.11 10.59 19.97
N LEU A 857 -23.33 11.45 19.30
CA LEU A 857 -21.87 11.47 19.40
C LEU A 857 -21.50 11.41 20.89
N PRO A 858 -20.77 10.37 21.34
CA PRO A 858 -20.41 10.24 22.74
C PRO A 858 -19.35 11.30 23.07
N VAL A 859 -19.80 12.47 23.54
CA VAL A 859 -18.95 13.60 23.95
C VAL A 859 -18.16 13.20 25.19
N TYR A 860 -16.98 12.63 24.97
CA TYR A 860 -15.97 12.40 25.99
C TYR A 860 -14.79 13.34 25.73
N ARG A 861 -14.41 14.08 26.78
CA ARG A 861 -13.31 15.05 26.82
C ARG A 861 -11.96 14.37 26.93
#